data_AF-A0A939ZA42-F1
#
_entry.id   AF-A0A939ZA42-F1
#
_cell.length_a   1.000
_cell.length_b   1.000
_cell.length_c   1.000
_cell.angle_alpha   90.00
_cell.angle_beta   90.00
_cell.angle_gamma   90.00
#
_symmetry.space_group_name_H-M   'P 1'
#
loop_
_entity.id
_entity.type
_entity.pdbx_description
1 polymer ?
#
loop_
_entity_poly.entity_id
_entity_poly.type
_entity_poly.pdbx_seq_one_letter_code
_entity_poly.pdbx_strand_id
1 'polypeptide(L)'
;MNKKIITLITAVIMIFTLLPMCSVNADTGIKIGDYLQMGTYYGAPILWRCVDIDENGPLMMADRIICLKAFDAAGENTSASHGRGHFSDEMDCLNRVKEGSNYWGDSNIRCWLNSSADAGDVIWACGNAPSDDKVALNGYDNEAGFMTNFTAKELGAVKRVTQKQLLDCYENCTDGSNTPVGEYHGYKSDIDKVVQNYRFAFSEQVTDSFFLPDVKQINAVYNNSNILGEGYYIGAPTEECVKNLKCTEEISSSAKWNFWLRTPRANTNGVSANVRIVRAEGGVYAAYADQGYNGVRPAFYLNTEAFEGIYGLGTETEPFYLEKRANLLKVGDYIEMGTYYGEPILWRCVAFEKITAYDSETGIPSTDSADTVTAYENGYLPLMVSDKIICLKPFDAGVSANSASGSHSMDNYDRRARGSNYWGDSNIRSWLNSNAAAGEVIWLCGNPPDSDHVWYGYNDYADEAGFLTNFSRHERNAMQTAQQKSIVGACEWSKNYFTSGSAKHEYESLIEDVVKNYATAYSEKVTDTVFLLDVKQVNTIYNNSGILGEDYFRAELTDKAVANSNFIGRDGFAGGQKWNYWLRTPDAGIGLYGFLDKYTDYYDVGTRTVNRYRTSGQGDVSENTSNYGSIGVRPAFYLNTSTIFDVGDGSNSSPYTVFEDKTLKGKIVECRKTGAIVRVKAEVENPTEDGRLIFAAFDEGGKVIHIETAEMVDTLNDYEFSYASDDAYMQHKYKVFIWDNSMHPLGRSFKAKASDF
;
A
#
# COMPACT_ATOMS: atom_id res chain seq x y z
N MET A 1 -25.08 60.66 -17.01
CA MET A 1 -24.87 59.35 -17.66
C MET A 1 -24.33 58.26 -16.73
N ASN A 2 -23.63 58.58 -15.63
CA ASN A 2 -22.93 57.56 -14.82
C ASN A 2 -23.79 56.72 -13.86
N LYS A 3 -24.98 57.17 -13.44
CA LYS A 3 -25.84 56.38 -12.54
C LYS A 3 -26.62 55.26 -13.26
N LYS A 4 -26.99 55.44 -14.53
CA LYS A 4 -27.71 54.41 -15.30
C LYS A 4 -26.80 53.27 -15.78
N ILE A 5 -25.51 53.54 -15.98
CA ILE A 5 -24.52 52.53 -16.36
C ILE A 5 -24.16 51.63 -15.17
N ILE A 6 -24.05 52.19 -13.96
CA ILE A 6 -23.76 51.39 -12.76
C ILE A 6 -24.92 50.43 -12.44
N THR A 7 -26.18 50.88 -12.49
CA THR A 7 -27.35 50.02 -12.24
C THR A 7 -27.54 48.93 -13.32
N LEU A 8 -27.14 49.20 -14.57
CA LEU A 8 -27.18 48.20 -15.64
C LEU A 8 -26.09 47.13 -15.43
N ILE A 9 -24.90 47.51 -14.96
CA ILE A 9 -23.81 46.57 -14.66
C ILE A 9 -24.14 45.72 -13.42
N THR A 10 -24.81 46.27 -12.39
CA THR A 10 -25.24 45.47 -11.22
C THR A 10 -26.36 44.48 -11.56
N ALA A 11 -27.28 44.86 -12.44
CA ALA A 11 -28.35 43.96 -12.91
C ALA A 11 -27.82 42.85 -13.83
N VAL A 12 -26.82 43.13 -14.67
CA VAL A 12 -26.17 42.11 -15.53
C VAL A 12 -25.32 41.13 -14.71
N ILE A 13 -24.70 41.58 -13.61
CA ILE A 13 -23.95 40.70 -12.69
C ILE A 13 -24.89 39.80 -11.88
N MET A 14 -26.07 40.27 -11.44
CA MET A 14 -27.07 39.41 -10.78
C MET A 14 -27.74 38.40 -11.73
N ILE A 15 -27.82 38.69 -13.03
CA ILE A 15 -28.39 37.76 -14.02
C ILE A 15 -27.38 36.65 -14.39
N PHE A 16 -26.07 36.91 -14.29
CA PHE A 16 -25.05 35.87 -14.49
C PHE A 16 -24.89 34.90 -13.30
N THR A 17 -25.35 35.26 -12.10
CA THR A 17 -25.34 34.37 -10.91
C THR A 17 -26.58 33.46 -10.80
N LEU A 18 -27.52 33.55 -11.75
CA LEU A 18 -28.79 32.77 -11.75
C LEU A 18 -28.91 31.81 -12.93
N LEU A 19 -27.88 31.66 -13.77
CA LEU A 19 -27.81 30.53 -14.69
C LEU A 19 -27.41 29.29 -13.88
N PRO A 20 -28.13 28.15 -13.97
CA PRO A 20 -27.57 26.90 -13.51
C PRO A 20 -26.25 26.75 -14.28
N MET A 21 -25.13 26.70 -13.57
CA MET A 21 -23.90 26.20 -14.15
C MET A 21 -24.26 24.82 -14.67
N CYS A 22 -24.35 24.69 -15.99
CA CYS A 22 -24.23 23.40 -16.61
C CYS A 22 -22.79 22.99 -16.29
N SER A 23 -22.60 22.23 -15.22
CA SER A 23 -21.36 21.50 -15.01
C SER A 23 -21.21 20.65 -16.26
N VAL A 24 -20.20 20.96 -17.06
CA VAL A 24 -19.72 19.99 -18.03
C VAL A 24 -19.17 18.86 -17.17
N ASN A 25 -20.00 17.83 -16.94
CA ASN A 25 -19.53 16.61 -16.32
C ASN A 25 -18.38 16.11 -17.18
N ALA A 26 -17.16 16.22 -16.67
CA ALA A 26 -16.08 15.37 -17.13
C ALA A 26 -16.58 13.94 -16.95
N ASP A 27 -16.59 13.15 -18.02
CA ASP A 27 -17.01 11.76 -17.98
C ASP A 27 -16.09 11.01 -17.02
N THR A 28 -16.57 10.79 -15.79
CA THR A 28 -15.78 10.25 -14.66
C THR A 28 -15.43 8.77 -14.85
N GLY A 29 -15.94 8.13 -15.90
CA GLY A 29 -15.79 6.71 -16.19
C GLY A 29 -16.67 5.79 -15.33
N ILE A 30 -17.09 6.23 -14.14
CA ILE A 30 -17.95 5.47 -13.21
C ILE A 30 -19.38 5.37 -13.73
N LYS A 31 -19.90 4.14 -13.77
CA LYS A 31 -21.25 3.79 -14.22
C LYS A 31 -22.04 3.15 -13.09
N ILE A 32 -23.36 3.21 -13.18
CA ILE A 32 -24.25 2.44 -12.30
C ILE A 32 -23.87 0.96 -12.43
N GLY A 33 -23.67 0.30 -11.29
CA GLY A 33 -23.22 -1.08 -11.18
C GLY A 33 -21.74 -1.24 -10.88
N ASP A 34 -20.91 -0.22 -11.11
CA ASP A 34 -19.47 -0.29 -10.84
C ASP A 34 -19.19 -0.38 -9.35
N TYR A 35 -18.12 -1.09 -9.02
CA TYR A 35 -17.65 -1.29 -7.65
C TYR A 35 -16.40 -0.49 -7.35
N LEU A 36 -16.29 -0.01 -6.10
CA LEU A 36 -15.15 0.66 -5.50
C LEU A 36 -14.88 -0.02 -4.15
N GLN A 37 -13.62 -0.31 -3.84
CA GLN A 37 -13.23 -0.76 -2.51
C GLN A 37 -12.45 0.36 -1.81
N MET A 38 -12.93 0.76 -0.63
CA MET A 38 -12.21 1.69 0.24
C MET A 38 -12.74 1.62 1.67
N GLY A 39 -11.88 1.88 2.63
CA GLY A 39 -12.13 1.76 4.06
C GLY A 39 -12.31 0.31 4.52
N THR A 40 -12.27 0.13 5.83
CA THR A 40 -12.50 -1.17 6.47
C THR A 40 -13.61 -1.08 7.53
N TYR A 41 -14.20 -2.19 7.92
CA TYR A 41 -15.04 -2.26 9.11
C TYR A 41 -15.03 -3.68 9.67
N TYR A 42 -14.89 -3.81 11.00
CA TYR A 42 -14.58 -5.09 11.66
C TYR A 42 -13.35 -5.82 11.06
N GLY A 43 -12.39 -5.03 10.55
CA GLY A 43 -11.16 -5.54 9.94
C GLY A 43 -11.34 -6.15 8.54
N ALA A 44 -12.50 -5.98 7.89
CA ALA A 44 -12.70 -6.37 6.49
C ALA A 44 -12.90 -5.14 5.59
N PRO A 45 -12.43 -5.18 4.32
CA PRO A 45 -12.67 -4.11 3.37
C PRO A 45 -14.17 -3.88 3.11
N ILE A 46 -14.55 -2.62 2.90
CA ILE A 46 -15.90 -2.27 2.49
C ILE A 46 -15.95 -2.17 0.97
N LEU A 47 -16.84 -2.96 0.37
CA LEU A 47 -17.17 -2.85 -1.04
C LEU A 47 -18.35 -1.88 -1.22
N TRP A 48 -18.18 -0.91 -2.10
CA TRP A 48 -19.15 0.11 -2.45
C TRP A 48 -19.59 -0.07 -3.88
N ARG A 49 -20.88 0.03 -4.15
CA ARG A 49 -21.43 -0.06 -5.50
C ARG A 49 -22.04 1.27 -5.90
N CYS A 50 -21.80 1.71 -7.13
CA CYS A 50 -22.48 2.85 -7.71
C CYS A 50 -23.94 2.48 -8.00
N VAL A 51 -24.88 3.02 -7.24
CA VAL A 51 -26.30 2.62 -7.30
C VAL A 51 -27.18 3.61 -8.05
N ASP A 52 -26.72 4.85 -8.19
CA ASP A 52 -27.39 5.91 -8.94
C ASP A 52 -26.38 7.00 -9.33
N ILE A 53 -26.73 7.83 -10.31
CA ILE A 53 -25.95 9.01 -10.69
C ILE A 53 -26.92 10.18 -10.84
N ASP A 54 -26.82 11.17 -9.94
CA ASP A 54 -27.68 12.35 -9.93
C ASP A 54 -26.88 13.66 -9.97
N GLU A 55 -27.52 14.81 -9.69
CA GLU A 55 -26.85 16.11 -9.68
C GLU A 55 -25.65 16.23 -8.71
N ASN A 56 -25.55 15.37 -7.71
CA ASN A 56 -24.42 15.34 -6.77
C ASN A 56 -23.26 14.46 -7.27
N GLY A 57 -23.47 13.65 -8.30
CA GLY A 57 -22.50 12.71 -8.87
C GLY A 57 -22.87 11.23 -8.62
N PRO A 58 -21.91 10.30 -8.74
CA PRO A 58 -22.13 8.88 -8.44
C PRO A 58 -22.47 8.66 -6.96
N LEU A 59 -23.63 8.08 -6.70
CA LEU A 59 -24.06 7.65 -5.36
C LEU A 59 -23.50 6.25 -5.09
N MET A 60 -22.54 6.18 -4.17
CA MET A 60 -21.89 4.95 -3.75
C MET A 60 -22.56 4.44 -2.49
N MET A 61 -23.09 3.21 -2.52
CA MET A 61 -23.73 2.57 -1.38
C MET A 61 -22.95 1.31 -1.01
N ALA A 62 -22.77 1.05 0.29
CA ALA A 62 -22.17 -0.20 0.75
C ALA A 62 -22.94 -1.37 0.14
N ASP A 63 -22.22 -2.28 -0.53
CA ASP A 63 -22.84 -3.37 -1.27
C ASP A 63 -23.70 -4.26 -0.35
N ARG A 64 -23.26 -4.40 0.90
CA ARG A 64 -23.90 -5.22 1.94
C ARG A 64 -24.08 -4.45 3.24
N ILE A 65 -24.92 -4.98 4.13
CA ILE A 65 -25.10 -4.45 5.49
C ILE A 65 -23.81 -4.71 6.28
N ILE A 66 -23.15 -3.65 6.74
CA ILE A 66 -21.83 -3.73 7.38
C ILE A 66 -21.92 -4.04 8.89
N CYS A 67 -23.03 -3.68 9.53
CA CYS A 67 -23.31 -3.98 10.94
C CYS A 67 -24.80 -3.81 11.25
N LEU A 68 -25.22 -4.23 12.44
CA LEU A 68 -26.55 -3.93 13.00
C LEU A 68 -26.39 -2.96 14.16
N LYS A 69 -27.12 -1.84 14.14
CA LYS A 69 -27.08 -0.80 15.17
C LYS A 69 -28.45 -0.15 15.31
N ALA A 70 -28.73 0.38 16.49
CA ALA A 70 -29.89 1.24 16.68
C ALA A 70 -29.69 2.58 15.95
N PHE A 71 -30.78 3.16 15.47
CA PHE A 71 -30.77 4.47 14.82
C PHE A 71 -30.49 5.58 15.82
N ASP A 72 -31.19 5.56 16.96
CA ASP A 72 -31.06 6.53 18.04
C ASP A 72 -31.41 5.88 19.39
N ALA A 73 -30.74 6.29 20.46
CA ALA A 73 -30.85 5.73 21.78
C ALA A 73 -32.05 6.32 22.55
N ALA A 74 -32.70 5.49 23.34
CA ALA A 74 -33.67 5.93 24.34
C ALA A 74 -32.95 6.63 25.52
N GLY A 75 -33.68 7.43 26.30
CA GLY A 75 -33.13 8.01 27.52
C GLY A 75 -33.87 9.24 28.04
N GLU A 76 -33.64 9.54 29.32
CA GLU A 76 -34.29 10.64 30.04
C GLU A 76 -33.71 12.03 29.70
N ASN A 77 -32.63 12.11 28.91
CA ASN A 77 -32.10 13.40 28.50
C ASN A 77 -33.05 14.04 27.47
N THR A 78 -33.75 15.09 27.89
CA THR A 78 -34.70 15.84 27.05
C THR A 78 -34.05 17.01 26.30
N SER A 79 -32.74 16.95 26.04
CA SER A 79 -32.08 17.91 25.14
C SER A 79 -32.40 17.60 23.67
N ALA A 80 -32.24 18.58 22.79
CA ALA A 80 -32.37 18.42 21.34
C ALA A 80 -33.70 17.76 20.91
N SER A 81 -33.71 16.77 20.01
CA SER A 81 -34.94 16.14 19.51
C SER A 81 -35.77 15.42 20.56
N HIS A 82 -35.14 14.93 21.64
CA HIS A 82 -35.81 14.30 22.78
C HIS A 82 -36.61 15.30 23.64
N GLY A 83 -36.32 16.60 23.52
CA GLY A 83 -37.08 17.68 24.17
C GLY A 83 -38.21 18.28 23.32
N ARG A 84 -38.42 17.81 22.09
CA ARG A 84 -39.45 18.33 21.18
C ARG A 84 -40.71 17.46 21.25
N GLY A 85 -41.89 18.09 21.26
CA GLY A 85 -43.19 17.42 21.36
C GLY A 85 -44.05 17.74 22.59
N HIS A 86 -43.75 18.80 23.33
CA HIS A 86 -44.47 19.24 24.54
C HIS A 86 -45.83 19.92 24.28
N PHE A 87 -46.56 19.55 23.23
CA PHE A 87 -47.90 20.11 23.01
C PHE A 87 -48.96 19.14 23.51
N SER A 88 -49.33 19.33 24.78
CA SER A 88 -50.38 18.66 25.59
C SER A 88 -49.94 17.42 26.38
N ASP A 89 -50.59 17.25 27.54
CA ASP A 89 -50.27 16.32 28.64
C ASP A 89 -50.42 14.81 28.29
N GLU A 90 -50.12 14.37 27.07
CA GLU A 90 -50.44 13.03 26.56
C GLU A 90 -49.24 12.35 25.86
N MET A 91 -48.87 11.17 26.39
CA MET A 91 -48.28 9.96 25.78
C MET A 91 -47.07 10.02 24.80
N ASP A 92 -46.86 11.05 23.98
CA ASP A 92 -46.03 10.92 22.76
C ASP A 92 -44.56 11.36 22.91
N CYS A 93 -44.23 12.27 23.83
CA CYS A 93 -42.84 12.54 24.21
C CYS A 93 -42.21 11.35 24.98
N LEU A 94 -43.03 10.51 25.59
CA LEU A 94 -42.59 9.26 26.20
C LEU A 94 -42.03 8.28 25.17
N ASN A 95 -42.45 8.36 23.90
CA ASN A 95 -41.96 7.43 22.88
C ASN A 95 -40.49 7.70 22.57
N ARG A 96 -40.05 8.96 22.40
CA ARG A 96 -38.61 9.25 22.19
C ARG A 96 -37.75 8.87 23.39
N VAL A 97 -38.23 9.15 24.59
CA VAL A 97 -37.56 8.77 25.84
C VAL A 97 -37.45 7.25 25.99
N LYS A 98 -38.44 6.48 25.53
CA LYS A 98 -38.48 5.02 25.67
C LYS A 98 -37.86 4.25 24.50
N GLU A 99 -37.89 4.81 23.30
CA GLU A 99 -37.70 4.09 22.04
C GLU A 99 -36.77 4.86 21.06
N GLY A 100 -36.17 5.96 21.49
CA GLY A 100 -35.29 6.81 20.67
C GLY A 100 -36.03 7.75 19.71
N SER A 101 -35.30 8.68 19.10
CA SER A 101 -35.86 9.67 18.17
C SER A 101 -35.80 9.20 16.71
N ASN A 102 -36.86 9.45 15.93
CA ASN A 102 -36.80 9.34 14.46
C ASN A 102 -36.04 10.50 13.78
N TYR A 103 -35.45 11.36 14.61
CA TYR A 103 -34.59 12.51 14.38
C TYR A 103 -33.29 12.30 13.58
N TRP A 104 -33.23 12.30 12.22
CA TRP A 104 -31.90 12.12 11.56
C TRP A 104 -30.86 13.16 12.04
N GLY A 105 -31.24 14.43 12.14
CA GLY A 105 -30.33 15.56 12.36
C GLY A 105 -29.49 15.44 13.64
N ASP A 106 -29.96 14.78 14.69
CA ASP A 106 -29.19 14.54 15.92
C ASP A 106 -29.08 13.07 16.33
N SER A 107 -29.52 12.14 15.48
CA SER A 107 -29.46 10.70 15.73
C SER A 107 -28.05 10.20 16.03
N ASN A 108 -27.95 9.20 16.92
CA ASN A 108 -26.67 8.55 17.21
C ASN A 108 -26.00 7.98 15.96
N ILE A 109 -26.75 7.32 15.06
CA ILE A 109 -26.15 6.71 13.87
C ILE A 109 -25.54 7.75 12.92
N ARG A 110 -26.15 8.94 12.79
CA ARG A 110 -25.60 10.06 12.01
C ARG A 110 -24.30 10.56 12.62
N CYS A 111 -24.28 10.75 13.95
CA CYS A 111 -23.10 11.19 14.68
C CYS A 111 -21.93 10.22 14.49
N TRP A 112 -22.20 8.92 14.61
CA TRP A 112 -21.19 7.88 14.39
C TRP A 112 -20.66 7.84 12.95
N LEU A 113 -21.56 7.86 11.94
CA LEU A 113 -21.18 7.83 10.52
C LEU A 113 -20.27 9.01 10.09
N ASN A 114 -20.39 10.16 10.76
CA ASN A 114 -19.67 11.39 10.42
C ASN A 114 -18.63 11.81 11.47
N SER A 115 -18.16 10.86 12.29
CA SER A 115 -17.15 11.11 13.32
C SER A 115 -15.81 10.46 12.96
N SER A 116 -14.73 11.19 13.19
CA SER A 116 -13.35 10.70 13.18
C SER A 116 -12.75 10.61 14.59
N ALA A 117 -13.61 10.63 15.62
CA ALA A 117 -13.18 10.54 17.01
C ALA A 117 -12.81 9.10 17.38
N ASP A 118 -11.86 8.97 18.32
CA ASP A 118 -11.45 7.70 18.88
C ASP A 118 -12.58 7.03 19.70
N ALA A 119 -12.36 5.76 20.04
CA ALA A 119 -13.30 4.96 20.82
C ALA A 119 -13.67 5.64 22.15
N GLY A 120 -14.96 5.89 22.36
CA GLY A 120 -15.49 6.56 23.56
C GLY A 120 -15.56 8.09 23.47
N ASP A 121 -14.98 8.71 22.44
CA ASP A 121 -14.93 10.18 22.28
C ASP A 121 -15.96 10.71 21.27
N VAL A 122 -16.81 9.85 20.72
CA VAL A 122 -17.88 10.26 19.79
C VAL A 122 -18.91 11.13 20.52
N ILE A 123 -19.17 12.31 19.97
CA ILE A 123 -20.16 13.25 20.52
C ILE A 123 -21.56 12.86 20.03
N TRP A 124 -22.45 12.57 20.98
CA TRP A 124 -23.85 12.22 20.71
C TRP A 124 -24.76 13.45 20.78
N ALA A 125 -25.15 13.98 19.62
CA ALA A 125 -25.87 15.26 19.53
C ALA A 125 -27.27 15.24 20.19
N CYS A 126 -27.96 14.09 20.22
CA CYS A 126 -29.22 13.93 20.94
C CYS A 126 -29.07 13.99 22.47
N GLY A 127 -27.84 13.84 22.98
CA GLY A 127 -27.52 13.85 24.41
C GLY A 127 -27.66 12.50 25.11
N ASN A 128 -28.08 11.45 24.40
CA ASN A 128 -28.14 10.07 24.89
C ASN A 128 -27.10 9.21 24.15
N ALA A 129 -26.19 8.56 24.87
CA ALA A 129 -25.23 7.63 24.27
C ALA A 129 -25.90 6.27 23.97
N PRO A 130 -25.59 5.60 22.84
CA PRO A 130 -26.19 4.32 22.44
C PRO A 130 -25.55 3.14 23.15
N SER A 131 -25.64 3.14 24.48
CA SER A 131 -25.17 2.09 25.39
C SER A 131 -26.13 0.90 25.40
N ASP A 132 -25.64 -0.29 25.77
CA ASP A 132 -26.43 -1.53 25.77
C ASP A 132 -27.70 -1.46 26.65
N ASP A 133 -27.80 -0.54 27.62
CA ASP A 133 -29.01 -0.31 28.43
C ASP A 133 -30.01 0.69 27.80
N LYS A 134 -29.59 1.42 26.77
CA LYS A 134 -30.39 2.45 26.08
C LYS A 134 -30.81 2.08 24.67
N VAL A 135 -30.35 0.94 24.17
CA VAL A 135 -30.76 0.37 22.89
C VAL A 135 -31.15 -1.09 23.09
N ALA A 136 -32.07 -1.59 22.28
CA ALA A 136 -32.57 -2.96 22.45
C ALA A 136 -31.50 -4.04 22.20
N LEU A 137 -30.48 -3.72 21.39
CA LEU A 137 -29.36 -4.61 21.06
C LEU A 137 -28.18 -3.80 20.49
N ASN A 138 -26.98 -4.38 20.52
CA ASN A 138 -25.81 -3.87 19.79
C ASN A 138 -25.47 -2.40 20.13
N GLY A 139 -25.38 -2.06 21.41
CA GLY A 139 -24.85 -0.78 21.87
C GLY A 139 -23.43 -0.55 21.37
N TYR A 140 -23.15 0.71 21.00
CA TYR A 140 -21.96 1.15 20.27
C TYR A 140 -21.40 2.49 20.76
N ASP A 141 -21.73 2.87 22.00
CA ASP A 141 -21.25 4.07 22.68
C ASP A 141 -19.73 4.11 22.86
N ASN A 142 -19.08 2.94 22.92
CA ASN A 142 -17.64 2.78 23.07
C ASN A 142 -16.90 2.55 21.74
N GLU A 143 -17.59 2.55 20.60
CA GLU A 143 -16.93 2.42 19.29
C GLU A 143 -16.32 3.76 18.83
N ALA A 144 -15.22 3.68 18.10
CA ALA A 144 -14.68 4.82 17.38
C ALA A 144 -15.66 5.28 16.29
N GLY A 145 -15.56 6.55 15.90
CA GLY A 145 -16.33 7.09 14.78
C GLY A 145 -16.04 6.36 13.47
N PHE A 146 -17.04 6.22 12.60
CA PHE A 146 -16.93 5.43 11.38
C PHE A 146 -15.79 5.89 10.45
N MET A 147 -15.51 7.20 10.40
CA MET A 147 -14.48 7.78 9.54
C MET A 147 -13.05 7.41 9.94
N THR A 148 -12.84 6.87 11.15
CA THR A 148 -11.53 6.35 11.59
C THR A 148 -11.07 5.12 10.80
N ASN A 149 -11.99 4.45 10.09
CA ASN A 149 -11.66 3.27 9.30
C ASN A 149 -11.22 3.58 7.85
N PHE A 150 -10.93 4.84 7.54
CA PHE A 150 -10.56 5.31 6.21
C PHE A 150 -9.26 6.10 6.28
N THR A 151 -8.45 6.01 5.22
CA THR A 151 -7.28 6.88 5.05
C THR A 151 -7.71 8.31 4.67
N ALA A 152 -6.79 9.27 4.80
CA ALA A 152 -7.06 10.65 4.37
C ALA A 152 -7.39 10.75 2.86
N LYS A 153 -6.78 9.90 2.02
CA LYS A 153 -7.05 9.86 0.57
C LYS A 153 -8.45 9.32 0.29
N GLU A 154 -8.85 8.25 0.96
CA GLU A 154 -10.20 7.68 0.85
C GLU A 154 -11.26 8.68 1.31
N LEU A 155 -11.03 9.38 2.43
CA LEU A 155 -11.92 10.45 2.88
C LEU A 155 -11.96 11.63 1.89
N GLY A 156 -10.87 11.91 1.16
CA GLY A 156 -10.83 12.90 0.08
C GLY A 156 -11.73 12.52 -1.11
N ALA A 157 -11.90 11.22 -1.37
CA ALA A 157 -12.81 10.69 -2.38
C ALA A 157 -14.29 10.74 -1.95
N VAL A 158 -14.59 11.07 -0.69
CA VAL A 158 -15.96 11.22 -0.18
C VAL A 158 -16.42 12.68 -0.28
N LYS A 159 -17.43 12.94 -1.10
CA LYS A 159 -18.02 14.28 -1.25
C LYS A 159 -18.92 14.59 -0.06
N ARG A 160 -18.64 15.70 0.62
CA ARG A 160 -19.55 16.27 1.62
C ARG A 160 -20.69 17.00 0.90
N VAL A 161 -21.93 16.56 1.10
CA VAL A 161 -23.11 17.04 0.36
C VAL A 161 -24.20 17.57 1.28
N THR A 162 -24.95 18.56 0.81
CA THR A 162 -26.15 19.07 1.49
C THR A 162 -27.40 18.50 0.82
N GLN A 163 -28.22 17.76 1.57
CA GLN A 163 -29.33 16.99 1.03
C GLN A 163 -30.65 17.25 1.78
N LYS A 164 -31.77 17.04 1.07
CA LYS A 164 -33.11 17.09 1.63
C LYS A 164 -33.27 15.98 2.68
N GLN A 165 -33.65 16.33 3.89
CA GLN A 165 -33.97 15.40 4.97
C GLN A 165 -35.43 15.57 5.36
N LEU A 166 -36.23 14.51 5.25
CA LEU A 166 -37.65 14.58 5.61
C LEU A 166 -37.82 14.70 7.13
N LEU A 167 -38.86 15.43 7.53
CA LEU A 167 -39.21 15.71 8.92
C LEU A 167 -40.54 15.06 9.30
N ASP A 168 -40.66 14.72 10.58
CA ASP A 168 -41.93 14.33 11.22
C ASP A 168 -42.66 15.58 11.78
N CYS A 169 -43.86 15.38 12.33
CA CYS A 169 -44.71 16.40 12.95
C CYS A 169 -44.05 17.18 14.09
N TYR A 170 -43.12 16.58 14.82
CA TYR A 170 -42.43 17.23 15.94
C TYR A 170 -41.28 18.15 15.51
N GLU A 171 -40.88 18.08 14.25
CA GLU A 171 -39.79 18.87 13.68
C GLU A 171 -40.29 19.98 12.74
N ASN A 172 -41.61 20.07 12.52
CA ASN A 172 -42.19 21.07 11.65
C ASN A 172 -42.13 22.48 12.28
N CYS A 173 -41.21 23.31 11.79
CA CYS A 173 -41.09 24.71 12.16
C CYS A 173 -42.03 25.56 11.30
N THR A 174 -43.03 26.19 11.93
CA THR A 174 -43.75 27.33 11.35
C THR A 174 -42.74 28.42 10.97
N ASP A 175 -42.85 28.99 9.77
CA ASP A 175 -41.99 30.07 9.23
C ASP A 175 -42.18 31.45 9.91
N GLY A 176 -42.62 31.48 11.16
CA GLY A 176 -43.04 32.70 11.85
C GLY A 176 -44.38 33.28 11.37
N SER A 177 -45.03 32.70 10.35
CA SER A 177 -46.37 33.10 9.86
C SER A 177 -47.51 32.18 10.30
N ASN A 178 -47.24 31.17 11.14
CA ASN A 178 -48.19 30.11 11.52
C ASN A 178 -48.81 29.32 10.34
N THR A 179 -48.20 29.36 9.15
CA THR A 179 -48.69 28.63 7.98
C THR A 179 -47.72 27.51 7.62
N PRO A 180 -48.09 26.22 7.74
CA PRO A 180 -47.24 25.13 7.28
C PRO A 180 -47.05 25.19 5.77
N VAL A 181 -45.80 25.22 5.29
CA VAL A 181 -45.46 25.13 3.86
C VAL A 181 -45.12 23.69 3.52
N GLY A 182 -46.13 22.84 3.31
CA GLY A 182 -45.94 21.44 2.95
C GLY A 182 -46.93 20.49 3.61
N GLU A 183 -46.71 19.20 3.40
CA GLU A 183 -47.53 18.11 3.97
C GLU A 183 -46.62 17.07 4.66
N TYR A 184 -47.19 16.21 5.51
CA TYR A 184 -46.44 15.06 6.00
C TYR A 184 -46.18 14.06 4.89
N HIS A 185 -44.99 13.46 4.89
CA HIS A 185 -44.69 12.40 3.92
C HIS A 185 -45.64 11.22 4.15
N GLY A 186 -46.43 10.85 3.13
CA GLY A 186 -47.42 9.81 3.28
C GLY A 186 -46.78 8.42 3.42
N TYR A 187 -47.41 7.54 4.20
CA TYR A 187 -46.92 6.17 4.42
C TYR A 187 -47.33 5.22 3.27
N LYS A 188 -46.36 4.57 2.64
CA LYS A 188 -46.55 3.45 1.68
C LYS A 188 -45.53 2.35 1.94
N SER A 189 -45.95 1.10 1.88
CA SER A 189 -45.05 -0.05 2.01
C SER A 189 -44.39 -0.46 0.70
N ASP A 190 -45.04 -0.21 -0.44
CA ASP A 190 -44.54 -0.65 -1.74
C ASP A 190 -43.38 0.25 -2.20
N ILE A 191 -42.21 -0.34 -2.49
CA ILE A 191 -40.97 0.37 -2.86
C ILE A 191 -41.13 1.26 -4.10
N ASP A 192 -42.03 0.93 -5.03
CA ASP A 192 -42.33 1.71 -6.22
C ASP A 192 -43.17 2.97 -5.93
N LYS A 193 -43.83 3.04 -4.76
CA LYS A 193 -44.75 4.12 -4.37
C LYS A 193 -44.24 4.97 -3.21
N VAL A 194 -43.07 4.66 -2.64
CA VAL A 194 -42.57 5.37 -1.45
C VAL A 194 -42.22 6.84 -1.67
N VAL A 195 -42.11 7.31 -2.93
CA VAL A 195 -41.72 8.69 -3.25
C VAL A 195 -42.90 9.65 -3.50
N GLN A 196 -44.14 9.18 -3.35
CA GLN A 196 -45.40 9.86 -3.72
C GLN A 196 -45.43 11.39 -3.55
N ASN A 197 -45.44 11.90 -2.31
CA ASN A 197 -45.49 13.33 -2.00
C ASN A 197 -44.15 13.85 -1.50
N TYR A 198 -43.05 13.12 -1.77
CA TYR A 198 -41.69 13.45 -1.36
C TYR A 198 -41.31 14.89 -1.70
N ARG A 199 -41.72 15.40 -2.87
CA ARG A 199 -41.44 16.77 -3.32
C ARG A 199 -41.97 17.83 -2.35
N PHE A 200 -43.18 17.66 -1.83
CA PHE A 200 -43.89 18.63 -0.99
C PHE A 200 -43.83 18.32 0.51
N ALA A 201 -43.22 17.19 0.87
CA ALA A 201 -43.08 16.78 2.25
C ALA A 201 -42.21 17.76 3.05
N PHE A 202 -42.58 17.98 4.32
CA PHE A 202 -41.77 18.74 5.27
C PHE A 202 -40.34 18.19 5.32
N SER A 203 -39.38 19.10 5.31
CA SER A 203 -37.97 18.76 5.23
C SER A 203 -37.08 19.88 5.74
N GLU A 204 -35.87 19.51 6.14
CA GLU A 204 -34.74 20.41 6.32
C GLU A 204 -33.62 20.07 5.32
N GLN A 205 -32.54 20.83 5.37
CA GLN A 205 -31.29 20.52 4.67
C GLN A 205 -30.25 20.07 5.69
N VAL A 206 -29.63 18.92 5.45
CA VAL A 206 -28.53 18.38 6.28
C VAL A 206 -27.28 18.21 5.44
N THR A 207 -26.11 18.49 6.03
CA THR A 207 -24.82 18.35 5.36
C THR A 207 -24.04 17.20 5.98
N ASP A 208 -23.80 16.16 5.18
CA ASP A 208 -23.20 14.90 5.61
C ASP A 208 -22.13 14.43 4.61
N SER A 209 -21.14 13.68 5.09
CA SER A 209 -20.17 12.96 4.24
C SER A 209 -20.67 11.53 3.99
N PHE A 210 -20.99 10.81 5.06
CA PHE A 210 -21.66 9.51 5.01
C PHE A 210 -23.08 9.63 5.56
N PHE A 211 -24.01 8.90 4.97
CA PHE A 211 -25.42 8.92 5.37
C PHE A 211 -26.09 7.56 5.12
N LEU A 212 -27.27 7.36 5.70
CA LEU A 212 -28.16 6.27 5.26
C LEU A 212 -29.01 6.75 4.08
N PRO A 213 -29.32 5.91 3.08
CA PRO A 213 -30.22 6.30 2.00
C PRO A 213 -31.58 6.78 2.51
N ASP A 214 -32.18 7.75 1.84
CA ASP A 214 -33.59 8.08 2.05
C ASP A 214 -34.52 7.28 1.13
N VAL A 215 -35.84 7.49 1.27
CA VAL A 215 -36.86 6.82 0.44
C VAL A 215 -36.74 7.13 -1.06
N LYS A 216 -36.19 8.28 -1.46
CA LYS A 216 -35.98 8.64 -2.89
C LYS A 216 -34.77 7.89 -3.43
N GLN A 217 -33.66 7.89 -2.68
CA GLN A 217 -32.44 7.20 -3.06
C GLN A 217 -32.67 5.70 -3.18
N ILE A 218 -33.36 5.07 -2.21
CA ILE A 218 -33.63 3.63 -2.30
C ILE A 218 -34.64 3.27 -3.40
N ASN A 219 -35.59 4.15 -3.73
CA ASN A 219 -36.45 3.98 -4.90
C ASN A 219 -35.65 4.05 -6.21
N ALA A 220 -34.61 4.90 -6.29
CA ALA A 220 -33.71 4.92 -7.44
C ALA A 220 -32.92 3.61 -7.57
N VAL A 221 -32.41 3.06 -6.46
CA VAL A 221 -31.78 1.71 -6.44
C VAL A 221 -32.75 0.65 -6.99
N TYR A 222 -34.01 0.68 -6.56
CA TYR A 222 -35.05 -0.22 -7.08
C TYR A 222 -35.29 -0.02 -8.59
N ASN A 223 -35.39 1.21 -9.07
CA ASN A 223 -35.60 1.51 -10.49
C ASN A 223 -34.40 1.10 -11.36
N ASN A 224 -33.19 1.07 -10.80
CA ASN A 224 -31.96 0.61 -11.46
C ASN A 224 -31.74 -0.91 -11.37
N SER A 225 -32.75 -1.70 -10.97
CA SER A 225 -32.62 -3.17 -10.81
C SER A 225 -32.24 -3.92 -12.09
N ASN A 226 -32.51 -3.36 -13.26
CA ASN A 226 -32.08 -3.94 -14.55
C ASN A 226 -30.55 -3.97 -14.71
N ILE A 227 -29.83 -3.11 -14.00
CA ILE A 227 -28.36 -3.04 -13.99
C ILE A 227 -27.82 -3.66 -12.70
N LEU A 228 -28.43 -3.34 -11.57
CA LEU A 228 -27.95 -3.74 -10.25
C LEU A 228 -28.29 -5.20 -9.89
N GLY A 229 -29.25 -5.79 -10.60
CA GLY A 229 -29.79 -7.12 -10.31
C GLY A 229 -31.10 -7.03 -9.51
N GLU A 230 -32.01 -7.96 -9.80
CA GLU A 230 -33.31 -8.03 -9.11
C GLU A 230 -33.12 -8.21 -7.59
N GLY A 231 -33.80 -7.38 -6.81
CA GLY A 231 -33.75 -7.45 -5.34
C GLY A 231 -32.46 -6.92 -4.71
N TYR A 232 -31.58 -6.24 -5.46
CA TYR A 232 -30.37 -5.61 -4.93
C TYR A 232 -30.65 -4.54 -3.86
N TYR A 233 -31.77 -3.84 -3.99
CA TYR A 233 -32.24 -2.86 -2.99
C TYR A 233 -32.56 -3.49 -1.63
N ILE A 234 -32.67 -4.83 -1.55
CA ILE A 234 -32.82 -5.59 -0.31
C ILE A 234 -31.44 -5.99 0.19
N GLY A 235 -31.09 -5.53 1.39
CA GLY A 235 -29.78 -5.76 1.99
C GLY A 235 -29.54 -7.22 2.40
N ALA A 236 -28.27 -7.61 2.45
CA ALA A 236 -27.80 -8.84 3.08
C ALA A 236 -26.57 -8.48 3.93
N PRO A 237 -26.37 -9.08 5.12
CA PRO A 237 -25.21 -8.78 5.94
C PRO A 237 -23.92 -9.33 5.34
N THR A 238 -22.81 -8.67 5.68
CA THR A 238 -21.47 -9.24 5.47
C THR A 238 -21.23 -10.38 6.46
N GLU A 239 -20.24 -11.23 6.18
CA GLU A 239 -19.83 -12.26 7.14
C GLU A 239 -19.33 -11.65 8.45
N GLU A 240 -18.56 -10.56 8.38
CA GLU A 240 -18.07 -9.87 9.58
C GLU A 240 -19.19 -9.22 10.38
N CYS A 241 -20.24 -8.70 9.72
CA CYS A 241 -21.45 -8.24 10.41
C CYS A 241 -22.03 -9.37 11.26
N VAL A 242 -22.23 -10.56 10.66
CA VAL A 242 -22.78 -11.75 11.34
C VAL A 242 -21.89 -12.22 12.50
N LYS A 243 -20.57 -12.25 12.32
CA LYS A 243 -19.63 -12.69 13.36
C LYS A 243 -19.61 -11.78 14.59
N ASN A 244 -19.91 -10.49 14.42
CA ASN A 244 -19.87 -9.49 15.48
C ASN A 244 -21.25 -9.17 16.08
N LEU A 245 -22.28 -9.98 15.80
CA LEU A 245 -23.60 -9.80 16.38
C LEU A 245 -23.65 -10.19 17.85
N LYS A 246 -24.38 -9.40 18.66
CA LYS A 246 -24.70 -9.76 20.05
C LYS A 246 -26.01 -10.57 20.19
N CYS A 247 -26.69 -10.95 19.10
CA CYS A 247 -27.99 -11.66 19.15
C CYS A 247 -27.89 -13.19 19.20
N THR A 248 -28.96 -13.84 19.67
CA THR A 248 -29.10 -15.31 19.72
C THR A 248 -29.71 -15.93 18.45
N GLU A 249 -30.21 -15.14 17.50
CA GLU A 249 -30.76 -15.65 16.24
C GLU A 249 -29.64 -15.98 15.24
N GLU A 250 -29.74 -17.13 14.56
CA GLU A 250 -28.83 -17.52 13.48
C GLU A 250 -29.10 -16.68 12.23
N ILE A 251 -28.49 -15.49 12.16
CA ILE A 251 -28.46 -14.69 10.93
C ILE A 251 -27.33 -15.23 10.05
N SER A 252 -27.61 -15.53 8.78
CA SER A 252 -26.57 -15.90 7.82
C SER A 252 -26.22 -14.72 6.92
N SER A 253 -24.97 -14.64 6.47
CA SER A 253 -24.55 -13.62 5.50
C SER A 253 -25.33 -13.76 4.18
N SER A 254 -25.75 -14.97 3.80
CA SER A 254 -26.58 -15.21 2.62
C SER A 254 -28.04 -14.77 2.73
N ALA A 255 -28.55 -14.49 3.93
CA ALA A 255 -29.95 -14.12 4.13
C ALA A 255 -30.19 -12.63 3.85
N LYS A 256 -31.34 -12.32 3.24
CA LYS A 256 -31.82 -10.94 3.15
C LYS A 256 -32.18 -10.43 4.55
N TRP A 257 -31.89 -9.17 4.84
CA TRP A 257 -32.09 -8.58 6.16
C TRP A 257 -32.60 -7.15 6.10
N ASN A 258 -33.23 -6.71 7.18
CA ASN A 258 -33.78 -5.37 7.31
C ASN A 258 -32.65 -4.35 7.47
N PHE A 259 -32.80 -3.14 6.92
CA PHE A 259 -31.85 -2.05 7.15
C PHE A 259 -32.52 -0.68 7.22
N TRP A 260 -31.87 0.25 7.92
CA TRP A 260 -32.35 1.60 8.17
C TRP A 260 -32.29 2.49 6.93
N LEU A 261 -33.29 3.35 6.79
CA LEU A 261 -33.24 4.55 5.98
C LEU A 261 -33.13 5.77 6.91
N ARG A 262 -32.59 6.90 6.43
CA ARG A 262 -32.62 8.16 7.22
C ARG A 262 -33.99 8.83 7.27
N THR A 263 -35.03 8.21 6.70
CA THR A 263 -36.36 8.80 6.59
C THR A 263 -37.21 8.50 7.83
N PRO A 264 -37.82 9.50 8.49
CA PRO A 264 -38.76 9.26 9.58
C PRO A 264 -40.11 8.75 9.06
N ARG A 265 -40.87 8.05 9.90
CA ARG A 265 -42.29 7.79 9.67
C ARG A 265 -43.10 9.03 10.04
N ALA A 266 -43.31 9.94 9.08
CA ALA A 266 -44.10 11.14 9.35
C ALA A 266 -45.59 10.81 9.54
N ASN A 267 -46.20 11.23 10.65
CA ASN A 267 -47.67 11.26 10.81
C ASN A 267 -48.10 12.30 11.87
N THR A 268 -49.41 12.44 12.11
CA THR A 268 -49.97 13.35 13.14
C THR A 268 -50.31 12.66 14.47
N ASN A 269 -50.00 11.37 14.61
CA ASN A 269 -50.51 10.48 15.67
C ASN A 269 -49.37 9.85 16.49
N GLY A 270 -48.35 10.63 16.89
CA GLY A 270 -47.47 10.20 17.98
C GLY A 270 -46.35 9.21 17.68
N VAL A 271 -46.00 8.95 16.41
CA VAL A 271 -44.96 7.94 16.06
C VAL A 271 -43.54 8.54 15.96
N SER A 272 -43.21 9.40 16.93
CA SER A 272 -41.98 10.20 17.02
C SER A 272 -40.69 9.39 17.15
N ALA A 273 -40.79 8.08 17.38
CA ALA A 273 -39.71 7.12 17.48
C ALA A 273 -39.59 6.18 16.27
N ASN A 274 -40.52 6.25 15.30
CA ASN A 274 -40.53 5.32 14.17
C ASN A 274 -39.71 5.82 12.98
N VAL A 275 -38.71 5.03 12.59
CA VAL A 275 -37.82 5.27 11.45
C VAL A 275 -38.14 4.27 10.34
N ARG A 276 -38.04 4.70 9.08
CA ARG A 276 -38.33 3.86 7.91
C ARG A 276 -37.22 2.83 7.70
N ILE A 277 -37.61 1.61 7.35
CA ILE A 277 -36.70 0.49 7.06
C ILE A 277 -37.09 -0.17 5.74
N VAL A 278 -36.11 -0.71 5.02
CA VAL A 278 -36.38 -1.75 4.01
C VAL A 278 -36.35 -3.09 4.73
N ARG A 279 -37.37 -3.91 4.55
CA ARG A 279 -37.41 -5.25 5.13
C ARG A 279 -36.85 -6.32 4.20
N ALA A 280 -36.54 -7.49 4.76
CA ALA A 280 -36.05 -8.65 4.04
C ALA A 280 -36.99 -9.13 2.91
N GLU A 281 -38.30 -8.87 3.01
CA GLU A 281 -39.27 -9.14 1.94
C GLU A 281 -39.34 -8.06 0.83
N GLY A 282 -38.59 -6.96 0.96
CA GLY A 282 -38.51 -5.86 -0.01
C GLY A 282 -39.49 -4.71 0.21
N GLY A 283 -40.42 -4.81 1.16
CA GLY A 283 -41.29 -3.69 1.52
C GLY A 283 -40.58 -2.64 2.38
N VAL A 284 -41.04 -1.39 2.33
CA VAL A 284 -40.54 -0.27 3.15
C VAL A 284 -41.49 -0.02 4.32
N TYR A 285 -41.08 -0.43 5.53
CA TYR A 285 -41.88 -0.36 6.76
C TYR A 285 -41.30 0.67 7.73
N ALA A 286 -41.63 0.58 9.02
CA ALA A 286 -41.01 1.35 10.06
C ALA A 286 -40.71 0.48 11.28
N ALA A 287 -39.68 0.85 12.03
CA ALA A 287 -39.24 0.23 13.27
C ALA A 287 -38.94 1.32 14.31
N TYR A 288 -38.86 0.95 15.59
CA TYR A 288 -38.49 1.89 16.66
C TYR A 288 -36.99 2.21 16.62
N ALA A 289 -36.62 3.46 16.85
CA ALA A 289 -35.26 3.97 16.62
C ALA A 289 -34.21 3.27 17.49
N ASP A 290 -34.58 2.82 18.69
CA ASP A 290 -33.74 2.08 19.64
C ASP A 290 -33.44 0.63 19.23
N GLN A 291 -34.04 0.13 18.14
CA GLN A 291 -33.91 -1.27 17.75
C GLN A 291 -32.58 -1.58 17.06
N GLY A 292 -31.70 -2.25 17.78
CA GLY A 292 -30.36 -2.61 17.31
C GLY A 292 -30.24 -3.79 16.34
N TYR A 293 -31.35 -4.41 15.93
CA TYR A 293 -31.33 -5.56 15.01
C TYR A 293 -31.48 -5.17 13.53
N ASN A 294 -31.65 -3.88 13.22
CA ASN A 294 -31.70 -3.41 11.84
C ASN A 294 -30.30 -3.05 11.33
N GLY A 295 -30.07 -3.34 10.06
CA GLY A 295 -28.79 -3.15 9.39
C GLY A 295 -28.45 -1.69 9.09
N VAL A 296 -27.15 -1.42 9.08
CA VAL A 296 -26.53 -0.19 8.60
C VAL A 296 -25.95 -0.48 7.22
N ARG A 297 -26.46 0.20 6.19
CA ARG A 297 -25.97 0.13 4.81
C ARG A 297 -25.69 1.56 4.34
N PRO A 298 -24.53 2.13 4.70
CA PRO A 298 -24.24 3.53 4.48
C PRO A 298 -24.03 3.84 3.00
N ALA A 299 -24.14 5.10 2.66
CA ALA A 299 -23.89 5.65 1.34
C ALA A 299 -23.16 7.00 1.42
N PHE A 300 -22.54 7.38 0.32
CA PHE A 300 -21.90 8.67 0.11
C PHE A 300 -21.90 9.04 -1.38
N TYR A 301 -21.60 10.29 -1.72
CA TYR A 301 -21.37 10.68 -3.13
C TYR A 301 -19.87 10.71 -3.43
N LEU A 302 -19.47 10.11 -4.55
CA LEU A 302 -18.06 10.07 -4.96
C LEU A 302 -17.59 11.45 -5.41
N ASN A 303 -16.49 11.93 -4.84
CA ASN A 303 -15.77 13.10 -5.31
C ASN A 303 -14.84 12.70 -6.46
N THR A 304 -15.37 12.70 -7.68
CA THR A 304 -14.65 12.22 -8.87
C THR A 304 -13.46 13.09 -9.27
N GLU A 305 -13.37 14.32 -8.76
CA GLU A 305 -12.21 15.19 -8.97
C GLU A 305 -11.04 14.84 -8.05
N ALA A 306 -11.33 14.42 -6.81
CA ALA A 306 -10.31 13.87 -5.89
C ALA A 306 -10.01 12.38 -6.15
N PHE A 307 -10.76 11.76 -7.05
CA PHE A 307 -10.68 10.35 -7.45
C PHE A 307 -9.71 10.19 -8.64
N GLU A 308 -8.47 10.67 -8.49
CA GLU A 308 -7.41 10.43 -9.47
C GLU A 308 -6.68 9.11 -9.15
N GLY A 309 -6.49 8.25 -10.16
CA GLY A 309 -5.73 7.00 -10.02
C GLY A 309 -6.55 5.72 -9.93
N ILE A 310 -7.73 5.70 -10.53
CA ILE A 310 -8.57 4.50 -10.62
C ILE A 310 -7.82 3.36 -11.33
N TYR A 311 -7.68 2.22 -10.68
CA TYR A 311 -7.35 0.96 -11.36
C TYR A 311 -8.30 -0.15 -10.90
N GLY A 312 -8.48 -1.16 -11.74
CA GLY A 312 -9.57 -2.14 -11.63
C GLY A 312 -10.57 -1.99 -12.77
N LEU A 313 -11.48 -2.95 -12.91
CA LEU A 313 -12.49 -2.96 -13.98
C LEU A 313 -13.86 -2.46 -13.50
N GLY A 314 -13.97 -2.07 -12.23
CA GLY A 314 -15.25 -1.70 -11.61
C GLY A 314 -16.17 -2.89 -11.40
N THR A 315 -15.66 -4.13 -11.41
CA THR A 315 -16.47 -5.34 -11.18
C THR A 315 -16.41 -5.75 -9.70
N GLU A 316 -17.31 -6.62 -9.24
CA GLU A 316 -17.33 -7.07 -7.85
C GLU A 316 -16.00 -7.73 -7.41
N THR A 317 -15.39 -8.50 -8.32
CA THR A 317 -14.12 -9.20 -8.09
C THR A 317 -12.89 -8.36 -8.43
N GLU A 318 -13.05 -7.31 -9.23
CA GLU A 318 -12.01 -6.34 -9.56
C GLU A 318 -12.57 -4.92 -9.44
N PRO A 319 -12.86 -4.46 -8.20
CA PRO A 319 -13.39 -3.14 -7.97
C PRO A 319 -12.35 -2.09 -8.33
N PHE A 320 -12.80 -0.85 -8.44
CA PHE A 320 -11.89 0.27 -8.47
C PHE A 320 -11.20 0.45 -7.12
N TYR A 321 -9.92 0.78 -7.16
CA TYR A 321 -9.07 1.05 -6.00
C TYR A 321 -8.49 2.46 -6.08
N LEU A 322 -8.12 3.00 -4.91
CA LEU A 322 -7.50 4.33 -4.76
C LEU A 322 -5.97 4.31 -4.69
N GLU A 323 -5.34 3.13 -4.80
CA GLU A 323 -3.89 2.90 -4.69
C GLU A 323 -3.19 3.03 -6.07
N LYS A 324 -1.86 2.86 -6.17
CA LYS A 324 -1.17 2.76 -7.48
C LYS A 324 -0.40 1.44 -7.58
N ARG A 325 -0.35 0.86 -8.78
CA ARG A 325 0.47 -0.33 -9.06
C ARG A 325 1.79 0.02 -9.74
N ALA A 326 2.81 -0.81 -9.52
CA ALA A 326 4.12 -0.70 -10.16
C ALA A 326 4.06 -0.62 -11.71
N ASN A 327 3.13 -1.33 -12.33
CA ASN A 327 2.91 -1.30 -13.78
C ASN A 327 2.28 0.00 -14.31
N LEU A 328 2.04 0.98 -13.44
CA LEU A 328 1.57 2.33 -13.81
C LEU A 328 2.64 3.40 -13.53
N LEU A 329 3.84 3.02 -13.08
CA LEU A 329 4.96 3.94 -12.94
C LEU A 329 5.40 4.46 -14.31
N LYS A 330 6.01 5.65 -14.30
CA LYS A 330 6.74 6.23 -15.42
C LYS A 330 8.12 6.67 -14.97
N VAL A 331 9.04 6.84 -15.91
CA VAL A 331 10.36 7.41 -15.62
C VAL A 331 10.18 8.78 -14.96
N GLY A 332 10.88 8.99 -13.84
CA GLY A 332 10.80 10.19 -13.01
C GLY A 332 9.99 10.02 -11.72
N ASP A 333 9.10 9.03 -11.63
CA ASP A 333 8.32 8.75 -10.41
C ASP A 333 9.26 8.31 -9.26
N TYR A 334 8.90 8.66 -8.04
CA TYR A 334 9.61 8.34 -6.80
C TYR A 334 8.85 7.31 -5.96
N ILE A 335 9.60 6.42 -5.32
CA ILE A 335 9.16 5.50 -4.28
C ILE A 335 10.04 5.73 -3.05
N GLU A 336 9.44 5.76 -1.87
CA GLU A 336 10.13 5.73 -0.59
C GLU A 336 10.05 4.31 -0.01
N MET A 337 11.20 3.70 0.25
CA MET A 337 11.27 2.39 0.90
C MET A 337 12.64 2.14 1.53
N GLY A 338 12.64 1.56 2.72
CA GLY A 338 13.80 1.30 3.56
C GLY A 338 14.42 2.57 4.16
N THR A 339 15.28 2.38 5.14
CA THR A 339 15.99 3.48 5.81
C THR A 339 17.48 3.24 5.90
N TYR A 340 18.33 4.22 5.63
CA TYR A 340 19.78 4.09 5.82
C TYR A 340 20.33 5.24 6.66
N TYR A 341 21.15 4.93 7.67
CA TYR A 341 21.57 5.89 8.71
C TYR A 341 20.42 6.66 9.37
N GLY A 342 19.26 5.99 9.49
CA GLY A 342 18.05 6.52 10.12
C GLY A 342 17.21 7.45 9.24
N GLU A 343 17.50 7.57 7.94
CA GLU A 343 16.71 8.35 6.99
C GLU A 343 16.05 7.46 5.93
N PRO A 344 14.82 7.76 5.48
CA PRO A 344 14.20 7.07 4.37
C PRO A 344 15.04 7.16 3.09
N ILE A 345 15.04 6.09 2.30
CA ILE A 345 15.68 6.09 0.98
C ILE A 345 14.62 6.40 -0.08
N LEU A 346 14.86 7.47 -0.84
CA LEU A 346 14.11 7.77 -2.05
C LEU A 346 14.71 7.06 -3.25
N TRP A 347 13.86 6.35 -3.99
CA TRP A 347 14.17 5.60 -5.19
C TRP A 347 13.44 6.21 -6.37
N ARG A 348 14.17 6.52 -7.44
CA ARG A 348 13.61 7.09 -8.66
C ARG A 348 13.54 6.05 -9.76
N CYS A 349 12.40 5.96 -10.44
CA CYS A 349 12.26 5.13 -11.64
C CYS A 349 13.02 5.80 -12.78
N VAL A 350 14.07 5.16 -13.30
CA VAL A 350 14.95 5.78 -14.31
C VAL A 350 14.77 5.22 -15.71
N ALA A 351 14.27 3.99 -15.82
CA ALA A 351 13.98 3.30 -17.07
C ALA A 351 13.07 2.09 -16.78
N PHE A 352 12.57 1.45 -17.83
CA PHE A 352 12.06 0.09 -17.76
C PHE A 352 12.91 -0.77 -18.69
N GLU A 353 13.40 -1.91 -18.23
CA GLU A 353 14.26 -2.81 -19.02
C GLU A 353 13.52 -4.09 -19.41
N LYS A 354 13.75 -4.55 -20.65
CA LYS A 354 13.04 -5.70 -21.19
C LYS A 354 13.43 -7.00 -20.51
N ILE A 355 12.43 -7.82 -20.20
CA ILE A 355 12.62 -9.20 -19.83
C ILE A 355 12.83 -10.03 -21.11
N THR A 356 13.98 -10.67 -21.22
CA THR A 356 14.36 -11.47 -22.40
C THR A 356 14.15 -12.97 -22.21
N ALA A 357 14.20 -13.44 -20.96
CA ALA A 357 14.00 -14.83 -20.60
C ALA A 357 13.59 -14.96 -19.14
N TYR A 358 13.07 -16.13 -18.78
CA TYR A 358 12.92 -16.56 -17.40
C TYR A 358 13.77 -17.82 -17.22
N ASP A 359 14.49 -17.90 -16.10
CA ASP A 359 15.14 -19.13 -15.70
C ASP A 359 14.08 -20.21 -15.44
N SER A 360 14.22 -21.37 -16.07
CA SER A 360 13.18 -22.40 -16.08
C SER A 360 13.00 -23.12 -14.73
N GLU A 361 14.00 -23.05 -13.86
CA GLU A 361 13.97 -23.73 -12.55
C GLU A 361 13.51 -22.77 -11.45
N THR A 362 14.01 -21.55 -11.46
CA THR A 362 13.79 -20.56 -10.39
C THR A 362 12.72 -19.52 -10.72
N GLY A 363 12.35 -19.38 -12.00
CA GLY A 363 11.43 -18.32 -12.47
C GLY A 363 12.03 -16.92 -12.45
N ILE A 364 13.34 -16.77 -12.21
CA ILE A 364 14.00 -15.47 -12.14
C ILE A 364 14.08 -14.84 -13.55
N PRO A 365 13.61 -13.60 -13.75
CA PRO A 365 13.68 -12.93 -15.04
C PRO A 365 15.11 -12.52 -15.40
N SER A 366 15.43 -12.55 -16.70
CA SER A 366 16.65 -11.97 -17.26
C SER A 366 16.34 -10.65 -17.96
N THR A 367 17.06 -9.59 -17.62
CA THR A 367 16.85 -8.26 -18.20
C THR A 367 17.87 -7.91 -19.29
N ASP A 368 17.48 -7.04 -20.21
CA ASP A 368 18.36 -6.44 -21.21
C ASP A 368 18.39 -4.91 -21.09
N SER A 369 19.45 -4.40 -20.47
CA SER A 369 19.75 -2.96 -20.35
C SER A 369 19.87 -2.21 -21.69
N ALA A 370 19.94 -2.90 -22.84
CA ALA A 370 19.97 -2.28 -24.16
C ALA A 370 18.58 -2.03 -24.76
N ASP A 371 17.53 -2.68 -24.27
CA ASP A 371 16.15 -2.52 -24.72
C ASP A 371 15.33 -1.92 -23.58
N THR A 372 15.11 -0.60 -23.67
CA THR A 372 14.48 0.19 -22.60
C THR A 372 13.34 1.06 -23.10
N VAL A 373 12.33 1.24 -22.27
CA VAL A 373 11.20 2.16 -22.49
C VAL A 373 11.06 3.15 -21.31
N THR A 374 10.27 4.21 -21.49
CA THR A 374 10.11 5.30 -20.50
C THR A 374 8.78 5.25 -19.72
N ALA A 375 7.89 4.35 -20.10
CA ALA A 375 6.66 4.02 -19.39
C ALA A 375 6.51 2.50 -19.38
N TYR A 376 5.76 1.96 -18.41
CA TYR A 376 5.58 0.52 -18.33
C TYR A 376 4.97 -0.06 -19.61
N GLU A 377 5.59 -1.13 -20.10
CA GLU A 377 5.08 -2.01 -21.14
C GLU A 377 5.13 -3.46 -20.63
N ASN A 378 4.17 -4.29 -21.06
CA ASN A 378 4.17 -5.69 -20.64
C ASN A 378 5.46 -6.39 -21.06
N GLY A 379 6.12 -7.06 -20.12
CA GLY A 379 7.42 -7.69 -20.35
C GLY A 379 8.62 -6.78 -20.08
N TYR A 380 8.44 -5.63 -19.43
CA TYR A 380 9.53 -4.79 -18.92
C TYR A 380 9.47 -4.66 -17.39
N LEU A 381 10.64 -4.54 -16.75
CA LEU A 381 10.76 -4.29 -15.31
C LEU A 381 11.17 -2.83 -15.04
N PRO A 382 10.54 -2.12 -14.08
CA PRO A 382 10.97 -0.79 -13.66
C PRO A 382 12.36 -0.86 -13.01
N LEU A 383 13.32 -0.10 -13.53
CA LEU A 383 14.64 0.09 -12.93
C LEU A 383 14.58 1.26 -11.94
N MET A 384 14.76 0.94 -10.66
CA MET A 384 14.75 1.90 -9.55
C MET A 384 16.18 2.17 -9.09
N VAL A 385 16.52 3.44 -8.87
CA VAL A 385 17.86 3.86 -8.43
C VAL A 385 17.71 4.80 -7.24
N SER A 386 18.57 4.68 -6.23
CA SER A 386 18.58 5.66 -5.15
C SER A 386 18.80 7.07 -5.74
N ASP A 387 17.95 8.01 -5.36
CA ASP A 387 17.97 9.38 -5.90
C ASP A 387 19.35 10.02 -5.69
N LYS A 388 19.90 9.79 -4.49
CA LYS A 388 21.20 10.28 -4.03
C LYS A 388 22.15 9.13 -3.65
N ILE A 389 23.42 9.49 -3.48
CA ILE A 389 24.46 8.63 -2.91
C ILE A 389 24.21 8.48 -1.41
N ILE A 390 23.95 7.26 -0.96
CA ILE A 390 23.50 6.98 0.41
C ILE A 390 24.64 6.78 1.41
N CYS A 391 25.82 6.39 0.94
CA CYS A 391 27.05 6.25 1.73
C CYS A 391 28.28 6.22 0.83
N LEU A 392 29.47 6.23 1.43
CA LEU A 392 30.73 5.99 0.75
C LEU A 392 31.31 4.66 1.26
N LYS A 393 31.75 3.78 0.35
CA LYS A 393 32.33 2.48 0.70
C LYS A 393 33.35 2.05 -0.36
N PRO A 394 34.41 1.31 0.02
CA PRO A 394 35.23 0.60 -0.95
C PRO A 394 34.41 -0.48 -1.66
N PHE A 395 34.66 -0.65 -2.96
CA PHE A 395 34.00 -1.66 -3.79
C PHE A 395 34.39 -3.07 -3.35
N ASP A 396 35.69 -3.26 -3.12
CA ASP A 396 36.29 -4.52 -2.68
C ASP A 396 37.61 -4.25 -1.95
N ALA A 397 37.88 -4.98 -0.88
CA ALA A 397 39.04 -4.79 -0.01
C ALA A 397 40.24 -5.63 -0.44
N GLY A 398 41.44 -5.26 0.03
CA GLY A 398 42.60 -6.13 -0.07
C GLY A 398 42.45 -7.41 0.75
N VAL A 399 43.43 -8.31 0.64
CA VAL A 399 43.44 -9.57 1.37
C VAL A 399 43.71 -9.33 2.84
N SER A 400 42.76 -9.72 3.69
CA SER A 400 42.87 -9.69 5.16
C SER A 400 43.32 -11.01 5.77
N ALA A 401 43.03 -12.13 5.12
CA ALA A 401 43.43 -13.46 5.61
C ALA A 401 43.60 -14.53 4.51
N ASN A 402 42.96 -14.39 3.34
CA ASN A 402 42.92 -15.44 2.33
C ASN A 402 43.27 -14.94 0.92
N SER A 403 44.54 -15.09 0.53
CA SER A 403 45.04 -14.71 -0.80
C SER A 403 44.69 -15.70 -1.92
N ALA A 404 44.07 -16.83 -1.57
CA ALA A 404 43.74 -17.92 -2.47
C ALA A 404 42.23 -18.10 -2.70
N SER A 405 41.38 -17.22 -2.15
CA SER A 405 39.93 -17.24 -2.36
C SER A 405 39.48 -16.35 -3.53
N GLY A 406 38.39 -16.77 -4.18
CA GLY A 406 37.65 -15.97 -5.15
C GLY A 406 38.51 -15.35 -6.25
N SER A 407 38.19 -14.12 -6.62
CA SER A 407 38.84 -13.33 -7.65
C SER A 407 40.25 -12.86 -7.25
N HIS A 408 40.62 -12.88 -5.97
CA HIS A 408 42.00 -12.61 -5.50
C HIS A 408 42.97 -13.76 -5.79
N SER A 409 42.47 -14.98 -6.03
CA SER A 409 43.29 -16.10 -6.50
C SER A 409 43.75 -15.95 -7.95
N MET A 410 43.09 -15.07 -8.71
CA MET A 410 43.30 -14.93 -10.15
C MET A 410 44.48 -14.01 -10.53
N ASP A 411 45.08 -13.26 -9.61
CA ASP A 411 46.29 -12.45 -9.84
C ASP A 411 47.19 -12.41 -8.59
N ASN A 412 48.49 -12.11 -8.74
CA ASN A 412 49.50 -12.37 -7.71
C ASN A 412 49.80 -11.21 -6.75
N TYR A 413 49.56 -9.94 -7.09
CA TYR A 413 49.89 -8.84 -6.15
C TYR A 413 48.84 -7.73 -6.08
N ASP A 414 48.36 -7.20 -7.20
CA ASP A 414 47.58 -5.96 -7.16
C ASP A 414 46.19 -6.15 -6.58
N ARG A 415 45.47 -7.22 -6.96
CA ARG A 415 44.18 -7.57 -6.32
C ARG A 415 44.31 -7.98 -4.87
N ARG A 416 45.44 -8.57 -4.49
CA ARG A 416 45.70 -8.95 -3.10
C ARG A 416 45.96 -7.73 -2.22
N ALA A 417 46.63 -6.72 -2.76
CA ALA A 417 46.96 -5.52 -2.01
C ALA A 417 45.83 -4.46 -2.02
N ARG A 418 44.95 -4.47 -3.04
CA ARG A 418 44.06 -3.32 -3.32
C ARG A 418 42.63 -3.67 -3.70
N GLY A 419 42.26 -4.95 -3.62
CA GLY A 419 40.94 -5.44 -3.99
C GLY A 419 40.77 -5.75 -5.46
N SER A 420 39.66 -6.41 -5.77
CA SER A 420 39.26 -6.87 -7.09
C SER A 420 38.23 -5.92 -7.72
N ASN A 421 38.30 -5.76 -9.04
CA ASN A 421 37.25 -5.09 -9.80
C ASN A 421 36.15 -6.03 -10.31
N TYR A 422 36.19 -7.30 -9.92
CA TYR A 422 35.20 -8.30 -10.32
C TYR A 422 33.91 -8.16 -9.49
N TRP A 423 32.78 -7.89 -10.14
CA TRP A 423 31.48 -7.75 -9.46
C TRP A 423 31.02 -9.05 -8.79
N GLY A 424 31.24 -10.20 -9.43
CA GLY A 424 30.62 -11.47 -9.03
C GLY A 424 30.89 -11.91 -7.58
N ASP A 425 32.03 -11.52 -7.00
CA ASP A 425 32.36 -11.82 -5.60
C ASP A 425 32.75 -10.62 -4.74
N SER A 426 32.52 -9.39 -5.20
CA SER A 426 32.94 -8.18 -4.48
C SER A 426 32.28 -8.03 -3.11
N ASN A 427 32.99 -7.35 -2.19
CA ASN A 427 32.42 -7.01 -0.88
C ASN A 427 31.13 -6.20 -1.00
N ILE A 428 31.06 -5.21 -1.90
CA ILE A 428 29.87 -4.37 -2.02
C ILE A 428 28.66 -5.16 -2.53
N ARG A 429 28.84 -6.13 -3.44
CA ARG A 429 27.78 -7.02 -3.90
C ARG A 429 27.27 -7.90 -2.75
N SER A 430 28.21 -8.45 -1.96
CA SER A 430 27.91 -9.28 -0.79
C SER A 430 27.07 -8.50 0.23
N TRP A 431 27.44 -7.24 0.52
CA TRP A 431 26.72 -6.39 1.45
C TRP A 431 25.33 -5.96 0.92
N LEU A 432 25.23 -5.52 -0.34
CA LEU A 432 23.96 -5.07 -0.95
C LEU A 432 22.87 -6.14 -0.95
N ASN A 433 23.25 -7.43 -1.07
CA ASN A 433 22.31 -8.56 -1.16
C ASN A 433 22.21 -9.35 0.15
N SER A 434 22.76 -8.84 1.26
CA SER A 434 22.71 -9.51 2.56
C SER A 434 21.61 -8.96 3.45
N ASN A 435 20.86 -9.87 4.09
CA ASN A 435 19.95 -9.58 5.21
C ASN A 435 20.51 -10.08 6.56
N ALA A 436 21.82 -10.32 6.62
CA ALA A 436 22.49 -10.81 7.83
C ALA A 436 22.68 -9.69 8.86
N ALA A 437 22.72 -10.05 10.14
CA ALA A 437 23.01 -9.11 11.20
C ALA A 437 24.45 -8.58 11.13
N ALA A 438 24.74 -7.54 11.91
CA ALA A 438 26.07 -6.96 12.03
C ALA A 438 27.13 -8.01 12.36
N GLY A 439 28.20 -8.06 11.57
CA GLY A 439 29.28 -9.05 11.71
C GLY A 439 28.99 -10.45 11.15
N GLU A 440 27.79 -10.70 10.60
CA GLU A 440 27.39 -12.00 10.04
C GLU A 440 27.34 -12.02 8.51
N VAL A 441 27.71 -10.92 7.84
CA VAL A 441 27.73 -10.84 6.38
C VAL A 441 28.77 -11.81 5.81
N ILE A 442 28.34 -12.65 4.87
CA ILE A 442 29.24 -13.57 4.15
C ILE A 442 29.91 -12.81 3.01
N TRP A 443 31.23 -12.67 3.10
CA TRP A 443 32.05 -12.03 2.06
C TRP A 443 32.45 -13.05 0.99
N LEU A 444 31.87 -12.95 -0.21
CA LEU A 444 32.05 -13.94 -1.28
C LEU A 444 33.51 -14.06 -1.74
N CYS A 445 34.26 -12.96 -1.79
CA CYS A 445 35.69 -12.96 -2.08
C CYS A 445 36.55 -13.61 -0.97
N GLY A 446 35.97 -13.83 0.22
CA GLY A 446 36.64 -14.42 1.40
C GLY A 446 37.42 -13.43 2.26
N ASN A 447 37.41 -12.13 1.93
CA ASN A 447 38.15 -11.10 2.67
C ASN A 447 37.19 -9.98 3.13
N PRO A 448 36.94 -9.79 4.44
CA PRO A 448 36.14 -8.68 4.95
C PRO A 448 36.75 -7.30 4.64
N PRO A 449 35.93 -6.26 4.39
CA PRO A 449 36.39 -4.90 4.14
C PRO A 449 36.65 -4.14 5.45
N ASP A 450 37.69 -4.56 6.17
CA ASP A 450 38.13 -3.92 7.42
C ASP A 450 39.11 -2.74 7.17
N SER A 451 39.35 -1.94 8.22
CA SER A 451 40.18 -0.73 8.14
C SER A 451 41.64 -0.95 7.71
N ASP A 452 42.22 -2.14 7.90
CA ASP A 452 43.60 -2.42 7.50
C ASP A 452 43.72 -2.73 5.99
N HIS A 453 42.61 -3.15 5.38
CA HIS A 453 42.59 -3.66 4.00
C HIS A 453 41.86 -2.73 3.02
N VAL A 454 41.34 -1.61 3.51
CA VAL A 454 40.78 -0.53 2.70
C VAL A 454 41.72 0.68 2.70
N TRP A 455 41.66 1.49 1.64
CA TRP A 455 42.60 2.60 1.44
C TRP A 455 42.53 3.62 2.58
N TYR A 456 43.63 3.72 3.34
CA TYR A 456 43.77 4.54 4.55
C TYR A 456 42.70 4.29 5.63
N GLY A 457 42.08 3.11 5.66
CA GLY A 457 41.03 2.79 6.61
C GLY A 457 39.75 3.61 6.42
N TYR A 458 39.57 4.23 5.25
CA TYR A 458 38.36 5.02 5.02
C TYR A 458 37.15 4.13 4.71
N ASN A 459 36.08 4.36 5.45
CA ASN A 459 34.75 3.80 5.29
C ASN A 459 34.75 2.26 5.15
N ASP A 460 35.52 1.60 6.01
CA ASP A 460 35.43 0.16 6.23
C ASP A 460 34.04 -0.22 6.76
N TYR A 461 33.62 -1.45 6.50
CA TYR A 461 32.25 -1.89 6.81
C TYR A 461 32.15 -3.39 7.10
N ALA A 462 33.25 -4.00 7.53
CA ALA A 462 33.29 -5.42 7.89
C ALA A 462 32.28 -5.81 8.99
N ASP A 463 32.02 -4.88 9.92
CA ASP A 463 31.14 -5.10 11.06
C ASP A 463 29.69 -4.62 10.84
N GLU A 464 29.38 -4.01 9.69
CA GLU A 464 28.04 -3.54 9.41
C GLU A 464 27.07 -4.71 9.10
N ALA A 465 25.79 -4.50 9.42
CA ALA A 465 24.73 -5.41 8.97
C ALA A 465 24.58 -5.35 7.44
N GLY A 466 24.03 -6.42 6.86
CA GLY A 466 23.71 -6.46 5.44
C GLY A 466 22.72 -5.38 5.04
N PHE A 467 22.83 -4.85 3.82
CA PHE A 467 22.00 -3.72 3.38
C PHE A 467 20.50 -3.99 3.48
N LEU A 468 20.05 -5.22 3.22
CA LEU A 468 18.63 -5.60 3.22
C LEU A 468 17.98 -5.63 4.61
N THR A 469 18.78 -5.52 5.68
CA THR A 469 18.27 -5.37 7.07
C THR A 469 17.56 -4.04 7.29
N ASN A 470 17.78 -3.07 6.40
CA ASN A 470 17.21 -1.74 6.43
C ASN A 470 15.81 -1.63 5.82
N PHE A 471 15.22 -2.76 5.42
CA PHE A 471 13.93 -2.82 4.71
C PHE A 471 12.96 -3.73 5.47
N SER A 472 11.67 -3.44 5.38
CA SER A 472 10.63 -4.36 5.82
C SER A 472 10.55 -5.58 4.90
N ARG A 473 9.82 -6.62 5.33
CA ARG A 473 9.56 -7.79 4.47
C ARG A 473 8.78 -7.41 3.22
N HIS A 474 7.81 -6.50 3.33
CA HIS A 474 7.00 -6.04 2.19
C HIS A 474 7.86 -5.27 1.19
N GLU A 475 8.75 -4.40 1.68
CA GLU A 475 9.69 -3.67 0.84
C GLU A 475 10.70 -4.59 0.15
N ARG A 476 11.22 -5.61 0.84
CA ARG A 476 12.07 -6.63 0.19
C ARG A 476 11.32 -7.41 -0.89
N ASN A 477 10.05 -7.73 -0.67
CA ASN A 477 9.21 -8.41 -1.67
C ASN A 477 8.90 -7.52 -2.89
N ALA A 478 8.91 -6.20 -2.70
CA ALA A 478 8.81 -5.24 -3.79
C ALA A 478 10.08 -5.22 -4.67
N MET A 479 11.22 -5.71 -4.18
CA MET A 479 12.44 -5.85 -4.97
C MET A 479 12.44 -7.16 -5.77
N GLN A 480 12.46 -7.04 -7.10
CA GLN A 480 12.57 -8.16 -8.02
C GLN A 480 14.04 -8.59 -8.17
N THR A 481 14.33 -9.81 -7.72
CA THR A 481 15.60 -10.48 -8.08
C THR A 481 15.62 -10.78 -9.57
N ALA A 482 16.71 -10.45 -10.25
CA ALA A 482 16.84 -10.61 -11.70
C ALA A 482 18.25 -11.04 -12.12
N GLN A 483 18.33 -11.69 -13.27
CA GLN A 483 19.58 -11.97 -13.97
C GLN A 483 19.91 -10.81 -14.91
N GLN A 484 21.16 -10.35 -14.89
CA GLN A 484 21.59 -9.23 -15.72
C GLN A 484 23.02 -9.42 -16.21
N LYS A 485 23.35 -8.73 -17.31
CA LYS A 485 24.69 -8.72 -17.89
C LYS A 485 25.67 -8.02 -16.94
N SER A 486 26.81 -8.66 -16.70
CA SER A 486 27.95 -8.09 -15.97
C SER A 486 29.20 -8.20 -16.83
N ILE A 487 29.80 -7.08 -17.21
CA ILE A 487 31.07 -7.06 -17.95
C ILE A 487 32.19 -7.54 -17.02
N VAL A 488 33.11 -8.34 -17.54
CA VAL A 488 34.24 -8.86 -16.76
C VAL A 488 35.57 -8.17 -17.10
N GLY A 489 36.49 -8.13 -16.14
CA GLY A 489 37.77 -7.44 -16.24
C GLY A 489 38.88 -8.27 -16.89
N ALA A 490 40.09 -7.68 -16.97
CA ALA A 490 41.26 -8.27 -17.61
C ALA A 490 41.63 -9.66 -17.06
N CYS A 491 41.57 -9.86 -15.75
CA CYS A 491 41.89 -11.15 -15.14
C CYS A 491 40.89 -12.25 -15.55
N GLU A 492 39.62 -11.92 -15.65
CA GLU A 492 38.56 -12.87 -16.00
C GLU A 492 38.64 -13.26 -17.47
N TRP A 493 38.63 -12.28 -18.39
CA TRP A 493 38.61 -12.60 -19.82
C TRP A 493 39.93 -13.20 -20.32
N SER A 494 41.08 -12.84 -19.75
CA SER A 494 42.37 -13.45 -20.12
C SER A 494 42.46 -14.93 -19.75
N LYS A 495 41.60 -15.38 -18.82
CA LYS A 495 41.49 -16.77 -18.37
C LYS A 495 40.26 -17.51 -18.93
N ASN A 496 39.54 -16.89 -19.86
CA ASN A 496 38.26 -17.40 -20.37
C ASN A 496 37.18 -17.58 -19.29
N TYR A 497 37.21 -16.76 -18.24
CA TYR A 497 36.21 -16.74 -17.18
C TYR A 497 35.08 -15.75 -17.52
N PHE A 498 34.28 -16.11 -18.53
CA PHE A 498 33.11 -15.36 -18.98
C PHE A 498 32.13 -16.30 -19.70
N THR A 499 30.87 -15.90 -19.87
CA THR A 499 29.85 -16.73 -20.53
C THR A 499 29.43 -16.21 -21.90
N SER A 500 29.69 -14.95 -22.21
CA SER A 500 29.30 -14.31 -23.47
C SER A 500 30.25 -13.19 -23.87
N GLY A 501 30.14 -12.72 -25.12
CA GLY A 501 31.00 -11.68 -25.70
C GLY A 501 32.13 -12.25 -26.55
N SER A 502 32.77 -11.35 -27.30
CA SER A 502 33.82 -11.65 -28.27
C SER A 502 35.01 -10.70 -28.22
N ALA A 503 34.97 -9.68 -27.38
CA ALA A 503 36.03 -8.68 -27.23
C ALA A 503 36.06 -8.10 -25.81
N LYS A 504 37.21 -7.56 -25.38
CA LYS A 504 37.29 -6.76 -24.15
C LYS A 504 36.47 -5.47 -24.31
N HIS A 505 35.87 -4.98 -23.23
CA HIS A 505 35.20 -3.67 -23.26
C HIS A 505 36.24 -2.55 -23.48
N GLU A 506 35.92 -1.58 -24.34
CA GLU A 506 36.79 -0.42 -24.58
C GLU A 506 36.64 0.61 -23.46
N TYR A 507 37.75 1.20 -23.01
CA TYR A 507 37.70 2.31 -22.06
C TYR A 507 37.37 3.59 -22.82
N GLU A 508 36.25 4.22 -22.45
CA GLU A 508 35.82 5.51 -22.97
C GLU A 508 35.38 6.38 -21.80
N SER A 509 35.82 7.64 -21.77
CA SER A 509 35.55 8.55 -20.65
C SER A 509 34.28 9.37 -20.81
N LEU A 510 33.72 9.48 -22.02
CA LEU A 510 32.48 10.22 -22.26
C LEU A 510 31.28 9.29 -22.11
N ILE A 511 30.21 9.77 -21.45
CA ILE A 511 29.03 8.94 -21.16
C ILE A 511 28.30 8.50 -22.44
N GLU A 512 28.44 9.24 -23.52
CA GLU A 512 27.90 8.89 -24.85
C GLU A 512 28.63 7.69 -25.49
N ASP A 513 29.94 7.57 -25.24
CA ASP A 513 30.81 6.58 -25.89
C ASP A 513 31.05 5.33 -25.02
N VAL A 514 30.75 5.39 -23.73
CA VAL A 514 31.01 4.29 -22.77
C VAL A 514 30.30 2.98 -23.13
N VAL A 515 29.34 2.99 -24.06
CA VAL A 515 28.58 1.80 -24.50
C VAL A 515 28.98 1.29 -25.89
N LYS A 516 30.00 1.88 -26.52
CA LYS A 516 30.39 1.67 -27.93
C LYS A 516 30.57 0.21 -28.34
N ASN A 517 31.15 -0.63 -27.47
CA ASN A 517 31.28 -2.08 -27.70
C ASN A 517 30.56 -2.92 -26.64
N TYR A 518 29.57 -2.36 -25.95
CA TYR A 518 28.84 -3.02 -24.87
C TYR A 518 28.23 -4.36 -25.30
N ALA A 519 27.66 -4.44 -26.51
CA ALA A 519 27.02 -5.67 -27.02
C ALA A 519 28.02 -6.84 -27.16
N THR A 520 29.25 -6.56 -27.58
CA THR A 520 30.28 -7.58 -27.86
C THR A 520 31.27 -7.78 -26.72
N ALA A 521 31.20 -6.96 -25.66
CA ALA A 521 32.06 -7.07 -24.50
C ALA A 521 31.95 -8.42 -23.79
N TYR A 522 33.08 -8.98 -23.37
CA TYR A 522 33.15 -10.16 -22.52
C TYR A 522 32.38 -9.93 -21.23
N SER A 523 31.46 -10.84 -20.95
CA SER A 523 30.53 -10.72 -19.85
C SER A 523 30.08 -12.06 -19.31
N GLU A 524 29.56 -12.00 -18.10
CA GLU A 524 28.84 -13.06 -17.43
C GLU A 524 27.40 -12.63 -17.14
N LYS A 525 26.62 -13.58 -16.62
CA LYS A 525 25.28 -13.33 -16.09
C LYS A 525 25.34 -13.41 -14.57
N VAL A 526 24.90 -12.35 -13.89
CA VAL A 526 24.81 -12.30 -12.43
C VAL A 526 23.36 -12.21 -11.99
N THR A 527 23.04 -12.82 -10.85
CA THR A 527 21.70 -12.81 -10.26
C THR A 527 21.75 -11.99 -8.99
N ASP A 528 21.04 -10.85 -8.97
CA ASP A 528 21.09 -9.88 -7.88
C ASP A 528 19.68 -9.36 -7.56
N THR A 529 19.43 -9.04 -6.30
CA THR A 529 18.23 -8.30 -5.84
C THR A 529 18.53 -6.80 -5.84
N VAL A 530 19.68 -6.41 -5.30
CA VAL A 530 20.18 -5.03 -5.28
C VAL A 530 21.58 -4.99 -5.88
N PHE A 531 21.87 -4.00 -6.71
CA PHE A 531 23.11 -3.90 -7.48
C PHE A 531 23.58 -2.45 -7.65
N LEU A 532 24.82 -2.27 -8.10
CA LEU A 532 25.30 -0.99 -8.62
C LEU A 532 25.05 -0.91 -10.11
N LEU A 533 24.75 0.28 -10.64
CA LEU A 533 24.52 0.49 -12.08
C LEU A 533 25.72 0.03 -12.93
N ASP A 534 25.45 -0.47 -14.13
CA ASP A 534 26.49 -0.62 -15.16
C ASP A 534 26.58 0.62 -16.07
N VAL A 535 27.59 0.64 -16.93
CA VAL A 535 27.80 1.73 -17.90
C VAL A 535 26.62 1.94 -18.86
N LYS A 536 25.88 0.88 -19.22
CA LYS A 536 24.73 0.98 -20.12
C LYS A 536 23.54 1.61 -19.40
N GLN A 537 23.31 1.27 -18.14
CA GLN A 537 22.25 1.84 -17.31
C GLN A 537 22.51 3.33 -17.02
N VAL A 538 23.76 3.73 -16.74
CA VAL A 538 24.09 5.16 -16.59
C VAL A 538 23.93 5.91 -17.91
N ASN A 539 24.31 5.32 -19.04
CA ASN A 539 24.05 5.88 -20.36
C ASN A 539 22.54 6.04 -20.62
N THR A 540 21.70 5.09 -20.21
CA THR A 540 20.24 5.21 -20.28
C THR A 540 19.71 6.35 -19.40
N ILE A 541 20.21 6.50 -18.17
CA ILE A 541 19.86 7.65 -17.30
C ILE A 541 20.23 8.97 -18.00
N TYR A 542 21.42 9.06 -18.60
CA TYR A 542 21.86 10.22 -19.38
C TYR A 542 20.92 10.50 -20.57
N ASN A 543 20.56 9.48 -21.34
CA ASN A 543 19.63 9.65 -22.47
C ASN A 543 18.22 10.08 -22.02
N ASN A 544 17.82 9.72 -20.79
CA ASN A 544 16.55 10.12 -20.18
C ASN A 544 16.61 11.49 -19.45
N SER A 545 17.66 12.27 -19.64
CA SER A 545 17.86 13.58 -18.97
C SER A 545 16.73 14.58 -19.24
N GLY A 546 16.03 14.49 -20.38
CA GLY A 546 14.86 15.32 -20.66
C GLY A 546 13.67 15.10 -19.70
N ILE A 547 13.61 13.94 -19.03
CA ILE A 547 12.59 13.58 -18.03
C ILE A 547 13.18 13.68 -16.62
N LEU A 548 14.41 13.20 -16.45
CA LEU A 548 15.05 13.08 -15.14
C LEU A 548 15.70 14.39 -14.65
N GLY A 549 16.00 15.32 -15.56
CA GLY A 549 16.77 16.54 -15.35
C GLY A 549 18.17 16.42 -15.94
N GLU A 550 18.68 17.52 -16.51
CA GLU A 550 19.90 17.58 -17.35
C GLU A 550 21.18 17.00 -16.71
N ASP A 551 21.23 16.88 -15.39
CA ASP A 551 22.42 16.46 -14.64
C ASP A 551 22.14 15.29 -13.68
N TYR A 552 20.98 14.65 -13.75
CA TYR A 552 20.57 13.64 -12.74
C TYR A 552 21.49 12.41 -12.65
N PHE A 553 22.16 12.06 -13.76
CA PHE A 553 23.19 11.02 -13.78
C PHE A 553 24.40 11.38 -12.91
N ARG A 554 24.60 12.67 -12.56
CA ARG A 554 25.57 13.17 -11.58
C ARG A 554 24.94 13.20 -10.19
N ALA A 555 25.06 12.11 -9.45
CA ALA A 555 24.40 11.97 -8.16
C ALA A 555 25.00 12.88 -7.07
N GLU A 556 24.13 13.37 -6.19
CA GLU A 556 24.52 14.15 -5.01
C GLU A 556 24.69 13.26 -3.77
N LEU A 557 25.52 13.68 -2.82
CA LEU A 557 25.62 13.07 -1.49
C LEU A 557 24.40 13.41 -0.62
N THR A 558 23.95 12.45 0.18
CA THR A 558 23.10 12.77 1.33
C THR A 558 23.91 13.40 2.46
N ASP A 559 23.27 14.19 3.32
CA ASP A 559 23.93 14.72 4.52
C ASP A 559 24.42 13.59 5.44
N LYS A 560 23.66 12.50 5.54
CA LYS A 560 24.04 11.33 6.34
C LYS A 560 25.22 10.56 5.78
N ALA A 561 25.37 10.49 4.45
CA ALA A 561 26.55 9.88 3.83
C ALA A 561 27.83 10.63 4.25
N VAL A 562 27.76 11.95 4.33
CA VAL A 562 28.88 12.80 4.77
C VAL A 562 29.10 12.68 6.27
N ALA A 563 28.04 12.76 7.07
CA ALA A 563 28.14 12.74 8.53
C ALA A 563 28.68 11.42 9.09
N ASN A 564 28.41 10.29 8.42
CA ASN A 564 28.86 8.96 8.83
C ASN A 564 30.14 8.51 8.10
N SER A 565 30.78 9.38 7.33
CA SER A 565 32.02 9.05 6.62
C SER A 565 33.24 9.50 7.41
N ASN A 566 34.23 8.62 7.58
CA ASN A 566 35.52 8.98 8.17
C ASN A 566 36.51 9.58 7.15
N PHE A 567 36.11 9.68 5.87
CA PHE A 567 36.84 10.42 4.85
C PHE A 567 36.70 11.93 5.08
N ILE A 568 37.74 12.55 5.65
CA ILE A 568 37.79 13.99 5.98
C ILE A 568 38.87 14.67 5.13
N GLY A 569 38.60 15.88 4.61
CA GLY A 569 39.67 16.80 4.19
C GLY A 569 39.81 17.11 2.69
N ARG A 570 38.69 17.22 1.94
CA ARG A 570 38.71 17.88 0.62
C ARG A 570 37.61 18.93 0.50
N ASP A 571 37.94 20.03 -0.18
CA ASP A 571 36.97 21.05 -0.58
C ASP A 571 35.81 20.40 -1.35
N GLY A 572 34.57 20.75 -1.00
CA GLY A 572 33.37 20.26 -1.68
C GLY A 572 32.81 18.91 -1.21
N PHE A 573 33.33 18.32 -0.12
CA PHE A 573 32.69 17.15 0.51
C PHE A 573 31.58 17.60 1.49
N ALA A 574 30.36 17.76 0.97
CA ALA A 574 29.17 18.15 1.75
C ALA A 574 27.90 17.53 1.15
N GLY A 575 26.83 17.42 1.94
CA GLY A 575 25.54 16.96 1.41
C GLY A 575 25.01 17.90 0.33
N GLY A 576 24.29 17.34 -0.64
CA GLY A 576 23.86 18.04 -1.85
C GLY A 576 24.98 18.28 -2.87
N GLN A 577 26.23 17.92 -2.59
CA GLN A 577 27.31 18.04 -3.56
C GLN A 577 27.35 16.84 -4.49
N LYS A 578 27.50 17.11 -5.80
CA LYS A 578 27.73 16.06 -6.80
C LYS A 578 29.01 15.30 -6.46
N TRP A 579 28.92 13.98 -6.34
CA TRP A 579 30.06 13.14 -5.97
C TRP A 579 30.22 11.92 -6.88
N ASN A 580 31.42 11.35 -6.88
CA ASN A 580 31.71 10.15 -7.65
C ASN A 580 31.02 8.93 -7.00
N TYR A 581 30.46 8.04 -7.80
CA TYR A 581 29.87 6.78 -7.33
C TYR A 581 30.32 5.60 -8.17
N TRP A 582 30.39 4.42 -7.54
CA TRP A 582 30.81 3.19 -8.19
C TRP A 582 29.79 2.69 -9.21
N LEU A 583 30.30 2.13 -10.31
CA LEU A 583 29.56 1.27 -11.22
C LEU A 583 29.97 -0.18 -10.96
N ARG A 584 29.15 -1.15 -11.38
CA ARG A 584 29.57 -2.57 -11.36
C ARG A 584 30.48 -2.96 -12.52
N THR A 585 30.66 -2.07 -13.51
CA THR A 585 31.50 -2.33 -14.69
C THR A 585 32.98 -2.16 -14.35
N PRO A 586 33.85 -3.15 -14.61
CA PRO A 586 35.29 -3.01 -14.42
C PRO A 586 35.91 -2.15 -15.53
N ASP A 587 37.09 -1.58 -15.26
CA ASP A 587 37.99 -1.20 -16.34
C ASP A 587 38.52 -2.49 -17.00
N ALA A 588 38.01 -2.80 -18.20
CA ALA A 588 38.38 -4.01 -18.92
C ALA A 588 39.66 -3.84 -19.76
N GLY A 589 40.29 -2.66 -19.71
CA GLY A 589 41.55 -2.36 -20.38
C GLY A 589 42.76 -3.05 -19.72
N ILE A 590 43.84 -3.17 -20.51
CA ILE A 590 45.19 -3.34 -19.97
C ILE A 590 45.74 -1.92 -20.00
N GLY A 591 46.04 -1.31 -18.86
CA GLY A 591 46.32 0.13 -18.77
C GLY A 591 47.43 0.60 -19.74
N LEU A 592 47.38 1.89 -20.11
CA LEU A 592 48.30 2.58 -21.05
C LEU A 592 49.81 2.58 -20.67
N TYR A 593 50.20 1.89 -19.60
CA TYR A 593 51.60 1.72 -19.15
C TYR A 593 52.11 0.27 -19.22
N GLY A 594 51.28 -0.70 -19.60
CA GLY A 594 51.66 -2.11 -19.69
C GLY A 594 52.20 -2.47 -21.08
N PHE A 595 53.51 -2.34 -21.30
CA PHE A 595 54.15 -3.08 -22.39
C PHE A 595 54.03 -4.58 -22.10
N LEU A 596 53.54 -5.31 -23.09
CA LEU A 596 53.48 -6.76 -23.12
C LEU A 596 54.91 -7.32 -23.23
N ASP A 597 55.67 -7.33 -22.14
CA ASP A 597 56.92 -8.09 -22.09
C ASP A 597 56.83 -9.23 -21.08
N LYS A 598 57.19 -10.42 -21.55
CA LYS A 598 56.91 -11.73 -20.97
C LYS A 598 57.70 -12.02 -19.67
N TYR A 599 58.34 -10.99 -19.07
CA TYR A 599 59.39 -11.18 -18.08
C TYR A 599 59.46 -10.14 -16.94
N THR A 600 58.46 -9.26 -16.75
CA THR A 600 58.48 -8.34 -15.59
C THR A 600 57.13 -8.23 -14.88
N ASP A 601 57.10 -8.66 -13.60
CA ASP A 601 56.05 -8.42 -12.60
C ASP A 601 55.88 -6.91 -12.32
N TYR A 602 55.32 -6.13 -13.25
CA TYR A 602 55.15 -4.68 -13.08
C TYR A 602 53.74 -4.19 -13.47
N TYR A 603 52.93 -3.91 -12.43
CA TYR A 603 51.70 -3.11 -12.33
C TYR A 603 50.70 -3.15 -13.50
N ASP A 604 49.80 -4.14 -13.50
CA ASP A 604 48.61 -4.12 -14.35
C ASP A 604 47.45 -3.40 -13.62
N VAL A 605 47.35 -2.09 -13.85
CA VAL A 605 46.39 -1.21 -13.17
C VAL A 605 44.93 -1.56 -13.47
N GLY A 606 44.62 -2.21 -14.59
CA GLY A 606 43.26 -2.59 -15.02
C GLY A 606 42.64 -3.74 -14.22
N THR A 607 43.43 -4.41 -13.38
CA THR A 607 42.98 -5.58 -12.59
C THR A 607 42.28 -5.20 -11.29
N ARG A 608 42.44 -3.95 -10.83
CA ARG A 608 41.91 -3.43 -9.56
C ARG A 608 41.01 -2.21 -9.72
N THR A 609 40.87 -1.71 -10.95
CA THR A 609 40.15 -0.47 -11.22
C THR A 609 38.72 -0.75 -11.63
N VAL A 610 37.79 -0.10 -10.94
CA VAL A 610 36.35 -0.16 -11.20
C VAL A 610 35.93 1.17 -11.82
N ASN A 611 35.05 1.11 -12.83
CA ASN A 611 34.51 2.34 -13.38
C ASN A 611 33.65 3.04 -12.33
N ARG A 612 33.78 4.36 -12.30
CA ARG A 612 33.00 5.27 -11.49
C ARG A 612 32.53 6.41 -12.36
N TYR A 613 31.38 6.95 -12.02
CA TYR A 613 31.00 8.25 -12.54
C TYR A 613 31.92 9.34 -11.95
N ARG A 614 32.31 10.34 -12.74
CA ARG A 614 33.24 11.42 -12.36
C ARG A 614 32.58 12.79 -12.43
N THR A 615 32.67 13.58 -11.36
CA THR A 615 32.01 14.90 -11.27
C THR A 615 32.87 16.10 -11.67
N SER A 616 34.16 15.92 -11.99
CA SER A 616 35.07 17.02 -12.39
C SER A 616 36.18 16.59 -13.36
N GLY A 617 36.34 17.26 -14.51
CA GLY A 617 37.44 17.03 -15.48
C GLY A 617 36.95 16.92 -16.95
N GLN A 618 37.84 16.60 -17.89
CA GLN A 618 37.43 16.07 -19.20
C GLN A 618 37.04 14.59 -19.03
N GLY A 619 35.77 14.25 -19.26
CA GLY A 619 35.21 12.89 -19.11
C GLY A 619 34.20 12.75 -17.96
N ASP A 620 33.12 12.02 -18.21
CA ASP A 620 32.00 11.69 -17.31
C ASP A 620 32.18 10.34 -16.59
N VAL A 621 32.92 9.40 -17.16
CA VAL A 621 33.28 8.11 -16.57
C VAL A 621 34.79 8.05 -16.40
N SER A 622 35.25 7.51 -15.27
CA SER A 622 36.66 7.28 -14.98
C SER A 622 36.82 6.01 -14.16
N GLU A 623 38.04 5.60 -13.91
CA GLU A 623 38.38 4.44 -13.13
C GLU A 623 39.00 4.84 -11.77
N ASN A 624 38.82 3.99 -10.76
CA ASN A 624 39.54 4.12 -9.49
C ASN A 624 39.76 2.76 -8.85
N THR A 625 40.74 2.67 -7.95
CA THR A 625 41.09 1.42 -7.28
C THR A 625 39.97 0.98 -6.34
N SER A 626 39.60 -0.30 -6.39
CA SER A 626 38.46 -0.91 -5.68
C SER A 626 38.46 -0.69 -4.17
N ASN A 627 39.62 -0.67 -3.50
CA ASN A 627 39.68 -0.46 -2.06
C ASN A 627 39.53 1.00 -1.60
N TYR A 628 39.19 1.94 -2.49
CA TYR A 628 39.00 3.33 -2.12
C TYR A 628 37.64 3.57 -1.46
N GLY A 629 37.63 3.81 -0.16
CA GLY A 629 36.43 4.18 0.59
C GLY A 629 35.92 5.60 0.34
N SER A 630 36.53 6.39 -0.53
CA SER A 630 36.11 7.77 -0.81
C SER A 630 35.01 7.90 -1.89
N ILE A 631 34.48 6.78 -2.39
CA ILE A 631 33.56 6.73 -3.52
C ILE A 631 32.17 6.33 -3.06
N GLY A 632 31.16 6.99 -3.63
CA GLY A 632 29.76 6.82 -3.26
C GLY A 632 29.16 5.49 -3.71
N VAL A 633 28.17 5.03 -2.96
CA VAL A 633 27.29 3.92 -3.29
C VAL A 633 25.93 4.48 -3.71
N ARG A 634 25.52 4.18 -4.95
CA ARG A 634 24.21 4.51 -5.51
C ARG A 634 23.52 3.22 -5.94
N PRO A 635 22.85 2.52 -5.01
CA PRO A 635 22.22 1.23 -5.31
C PRO A 635 21.05 1.38 -6.29
N ALA A 636 20.77 0.27 -6.96
CA ALA A 636 19.65 0.09 -7.87
C ALA A 636 19.03 -1.30 -7.69
N PHE A 637 17.77 -1.44 -8.07
CA PHE A 637 17.05 -2.71 -8.09
C PHE A 637 15.95 -2.66 -9.17
N TYR A 638 15.40 -3.81 -9.53
CA TYR A 638 14.19 -3.86 -10.35
C TYR A 638 12.96 -3.95 -9.45
N LEU A 639 11.91 -3.16 -9.71
CA LEU A 639 10.68 -3.25 -8.93
C LEU A 639 9.81 -4.42 -9.41
N ASN A 640 9.26 -5.20 -8.48
CA ASN A 640 8.27 -6.22 -8.76
C ASN A 640 6.97 -5.56 -9.28
N THR A 641 6.53 -5.95 -10.47
CA THR A 641 5.37 -5.34 -11.16
C THR A 641 4.04 -5.62 -10.48
N SER A 642 4.01 -6.56 -9.52
CA SER A 642 2.86 -6.84 -8.66
C SER A 642 2.81 -5.95 -7.42
N THR A 643 3.81 -5.10 -7.19
CA THR A 643 3.84 -4.19 -6.03
C THR A 643 2.68 -3.21 -6.09
N ILE A 644 2.03 -3.05 -4.95
CA ILE A 644 0.94 -2.10 -4.70
C ILE A 644 1.50 -1.00 -3.80
N PHE A 645 1.10 0.24 -4.06
CA PHE A 645 1.48 1.41 -3.29
C PHE A 645 0.29 2.02 -2.57
N ASP A 646 0.51 2.43 -1.31
CA ASP A 646 -0.53 3.02 -0.45
C ASP A 646 -0.77 4.51 -0.78
N VAL A 647 0.15 5.37 -0.31
CA VAL A 647 0.07 6.84 -0.46
C VAL A 647 1.15 7.36 -1.40
N GLY A 648 0.90 8.55 -1.98
CA GLY A 648 1.85 9.25 -2.86
C GLY A 648 1.24 9.66 -4.20
N ASP A 649 1.83 10.66 -4.85
CA ASP A 649 1.58 11.01 -6.25
C ASP A 649 2.78 10.70 -7.16
N GLY A 650 3.87 10.15 -6.58
CA GLY A 650 5.10 9.80 -7.28
C GLY A 650 6.04 10.98 -7.49
N SER A 651 5.72 12.18 -7.00
CA SER A 651 6.66 13.30 -6.96
C SER A 651 7.68 13.13 -5.83
N ASN A 652 8.79 13.86 -5.91
CA ASN A 652 9.78 13.88 -4.82
C ASN A 652 9.17 14.39 -3.48
N SER A 653 8.17 15.28 -3.55
CA SER A 653 7.47 15.79 -2.36
C SER A 653 6.41 14.84 -1.80
N SER A 654 5.97 13.85 -2.58
CA SER A 654 4.92 12.90 -2.22
C SER A 654 5.21 11.56 -2.93
N PRO A 655 6.32 10.88 -2.56
CA PRO A 655 6.71 9.63 -3.18
C PRO A 655 5.67 8.54 -2.88
N TYR A 656 5.63 7.51 -3.72
CA TYR A 656 4.85 6.31 -3.41
C TYR A 656 5.48 5.53 -2.25
N THR A 657 4.67 4.94 -1.38
CA THR A 657 5.14 4.00 -0.34
C THR A 657 4.60 2.61 -0.62
N VAL A 658 5.40 1.58 -0.32
CA VAL A 658 4.97 0.18 -0.51
C VAL A 658 3.80 -0.11 0.44
N PHE A 659 2.70 -0.63 -0.10
CA PHE A 659 1.55 -1.00 0.71
C PHE A 659 1.92 -2.17 1.64
N GLU A 660 1.76 -1.94 2.94
CA GLU A 660 1.93 -2.96 3.96
C GLU A 660 0.56 -3.41 4.46
N ASP A 661 0.14 -4.61 4.03
CA ASP A 661 -1.07 -5.25 4.55
C ASP A 661 -0.83 -5.66 6.01
N LYS A 662 -1.20 -4.77 6.95
CA LYS A 662 -1.10 -5.02 8.40
C LYS A 662 -2.10 -6.05 8.91
N THR A 663 -2.93 -6.65 8.04
CA THR A 663 -4.01 -7.57 8.39
C THR A 663 -3.88 -8.92 7.68
N LEU A 664 -3.46 -9.96 8.40
CA LEU A 664 -3.38 -11.34 7.85
C LEU A 664 -4.66 -12.17 8.06
N LYS A 665 -5.84 -11.54 8.03
CA LYS A 665 -7.10 -12.24 8.29
C LYS A 665 -7.42 -13.21 7.13
N GLY A 666 -7.18 -14.51 7.35
CA GLY A 666 -7.58 -15.59 6.42
C GLY A 666 -6.50 -16.16 5.49
N LYS A 667 -5.23 -15.73 5.59
CA LYS A 667 -4.13 -16.25 4.76
C LYS A 667 -3.58 -17.59 5.32
N ILE A 668 -3.20 -18.51 4.43
CA ILE A 668 -2.57 -19.79 4.80
C ILE A 668 -1.06 -19.59 4.89
N VAL A 669 -0.44 -20.02 5.98
CA VAL A 669 1.01 -19.96 6.17
C VAL A 669 1.59 -21.34 5.83
N GLU A 670 2.49 -21.38 4.85
CA GLU A 670 3.26 -22.57 4.50
C GLU A 670 4.63 -22.53 5.18
N CYS A 671 4.99 -23.62 5.86
CA CYS A 671 6.34 -23.84 6.36
C CYS A 671 7.03 -24.93 5.53
N ARG A 672 8.23 -24.63 5.01
CA ARG A 672 9.05 -25.60 4.28
C ARG A 672 10.27 -25.99 5.11
N LYS A 673 10.44 -27.30 5.28
CA LYS A 673 11.72 -27.91 5.66
C LYS A 673 12.10 -28.95 4.62
N THR A 674 13.39 -29.16 4.45
CA THR A 674 13.99 -30.25 3.67
C THR A 674 13.24 -31.58 3.88
N GLY A 675 12.37 -31.91 2.93
CA GLY A 675 11.63 -33.17 2.86
C GLY A 675 10.19 -33.21 3.40
N ALA A 676 9.68 -32.16 4.07
CA ALA A 676 8.30 -32.14 4.58
C ALA A 676 7.65 -30.74 4.54
N ILE A 677 6.35 -30.71 4.21
CA ILE A 677 5.52 -29.49 4.10
C ILE A 677 4.46 -29.54 5.19
N VAL A 678 4.46 -28.55 6.09
CA VAL A 678 3.38 -28.36 7.07
C VAL A 678 2.56 -27.14 6.66
N ARG A 679 1.26 -27.33 6.42
CA ARG A 679 0.32 -26.25 6.10
C ARG A 679 -0.52 -25.91 7.31
N VAL A 680 -0.43 -24.68 7.79
CA VAL A 680 -1.23 -24.21 8.93
C VAL A 680 -2.07 -23.02 8.47
N LYS A 681 -3.40 -23.13 8.63
CA LYS A 681 -4.29 -21.97 8.51
C LYS A 681 -4.24 -21.21 9.83
N ALA A 682 -3.56 -20.08 9.85
CA ALA A 682 -3.44 -19.24 11.04
C ALA A 682 -4.25 -17.95 10.84
N GLU A 683 -4.99 -17.55 11.87
CA GLU A 683 -5.62 -16.23 11.97
C GLU A 683 -4.71 -15.41 12.87
N VAL A 684 -3.91 -14.51 12.30
CA VAL A 684 -2.95 -13.70 13.07
C VAL A 684 -3.31 -12.22 12.90
N GLU A 685 -3.63 -11.57 14.01
CA GLU A 685 -3.64 -10.11 14.12
C GLU A 685 -2.23 -9.67 14.51
N ASN A 686 -1.63 -8.76 13.72
CA ASN A 686 -0.28 -8.21 13.93
C ASN A 686 0.84 -9.27 13.98
N PRO A 687 1.23 -9.87 12.83
CA PRO A 687 2.50 -10.58 12.77
C PRO A 687 3.63 -9.62 13.16
N THR A 688 4.71 -10.16 13.73
CA THR A 688 5.88 -9.37 14.12
C THR A 688 6.45 -8.57 12.93
N GLU A 689 7.18 -7.49 13.21
CA GLU A 689 7.86 -6.64 12.20
C GLU A 689 8.77 -7.43 11.23
N ASP A 690 9.27 -8.60 11.67
CA ASP A 690 10.10 -9.53 10.90
C ASP A 690 9.32 -10.70 10.25
N GLY A 691 8.01 -10.80 10.49
CA GLY A 691 7.12 -11.81 9.91
C GLY A 691 7.38 -13.25 10.36
N ARG A 692 7.94 -13.46 11.56
CA ARG A 692 8.26 -14.78 12.13
C ARG A 692 7.19 -15.24 13.12
N LEU A 693 6.83 -16.53 13.06
CA LEU A 693 5.91 -17.16 14.02
C LEU A 693 6.65 -18.22 14.84
N ILE A 694 6.42 -18.26 16.15
CA ILE A 694 6.95 -19.31 17.04
C ILE A 694 5.90 -20.40 17.19
N PHE A 695 6.24 -21.61 16.76
CA PHE A 695 5.47 -22.83 16.96
C PHE A 695 6.05 -23.58 18.16
N ALA A 696 5.23 -23.97 19.14
CA ALA A 696 5.60 -25.09 20.00
C ALA A 696 4.55 -26.19 20.04
N ALA A 697 5.05 -27.42 19.97
CA ALA A 697 4.26 -28.63 20.16
C ALA A 697 4.38 -29.09 21.62
N PHE A 698 3.23 -29.46 22.18
CA PHE A 698 3.13 -30.06 23.51
C PHE A 698 2.62 -31.49 23.41
N ASP A 699 3.13 -32.35 24.28
CA ASP A 699 2.55 -33.67 24.51
C ASP A 699 1.21 -33.59 25.29
N GLU A 700 0.53 -34.73 25.44
CA GLU A 700 -0.75 -34.80 26.19
C GLU A 700 -0.59 -34.44 27.67
N GLY A 701 0.62 -34.46 28.22
CA GLY A 701 0.96 -34.05 29.58
C GLY A 701 1.29 -32.56 29.74
N GLY A 702 1.27 -31.78 28.65
CA GLY A 702 1.56 -30.35 28.67
C GLY A 702 3.06 -30.02 28.71
N LYS A 703 3.94 -30.98 28.41
CA LYS A 703 5.37 -30.73 28.28
C LYS A 703 5.68 -30.27 26.86
N VAL A 704 6.50 -29.23 26.73
CA VAL A 704 7.04 -28.79 25.43
C VAL A 704 7.94 -29.90 24.90
N ILE A 705 7.61 -30.41 23.72
CA ILE A 705 8.39 -31.43 23.02
C ILE A 705 9.14 -30.87 21.81
N HIS A 706 8.72 -29.71 21.31
CA HIS A 706 9.36 -29.05 20.16
C HIS A 706 9.04 -27.55 20.14
N ILE A 707 10.02 -26.70 19.79
CA ILE A 707 9.85 -25.26 19.53
C ILE A 707 10.56 -24.96 18.20
N GLU A 708 9.90 -24.24 17.30
CA GLU A 708 10.47 -23.81 16.03
C GLU A 708 10.01 -22.39 15.67
N THR A 709 10.85 -21.67 14.93
CA THR A 709 10.52 -20.37 14.32
C THR A 709 10.38 -20.57 12.81
N ALA A 710 9.24 -20.20 12.23
CA ALA A 710 9.07 -20.24 10.77
C ALA A 710 8.93 -18.82 10.19
N GLU A 711 9.49 -18.64 8.99
CA GLU A 711 9.28 -17.43 8.18
C GLU A 711 7.99 -17.55 7.37
N MET A 712 7.19 -16.49 7.32
CA MET A 712 6.00 -16.49 6.47
C MET A 712 6.38 -16.45 4.99
N VAL A 713 5.78 -17.32 4.18
CA VAL A 713 5.89 -17.30 2.71
C VAL A 713 4.53 -16.84 2.14
N ASP A 714 4.51 -15.70 1.46
CA ASP A 714 3.36 -15.25 0.67
C ASP A 714 3.40 -15.96 -0.68
N THR A 715 2.83 -17.17 -0.78
CA THR A 715 2.16 -17.69 -1.99
C THR A 715 1.91 -19.19 -1.88
N LEU A 716 0.71 -19.61 -2.25
CA LEU A 716 0.54 -20.79 -3.08
C LEU A 716 -0.55 -20.50 -4.11
N ASN A 717 -0.14 -20.40 -5.38
CA ASN A 717 -0.92 -20.97 -6.45
C ASN A 717 -0.96 -22.49 -6.24
N ASP A 718 -2.12 -23.10 -6.47
CA ASP A 718 -2.33 -24.54 -6.44
C ASP A 718 -1.26 -25.30 -7.25
N TYR A 719 -0.26 -25.86 -6.57
CA TYR A 719 0.55 -26.96 -7.11
C TYR A 719 0.64 -28.06 -6.06
N GLU A 720 -0.04 -29.18 -6.33
CA GLU A 720 0.16 -30.44 -5.63
C GLU A 720 1.60 -30.91 -5.84
N PHE A 721 2.37 -31.03 -4.76
CA PHE A 721 3.58 -31.85 -4.73
C PHE A 721 3.33 -33.04 -3.81
N SER A 722 3.58 -34.24 -4.35
CA SER A 722 3.51 -35.52 -3.66
C SER A 722 4.92 -36.03 -3.39
N TYR A 723 5.15 -36.61 -2.20
CA TYR A 723 6.15 -37.66 -2.04
C TYR A 723 5.76 -38.64 -0.93
N ALA A 724 6.03 -39.91 -1.19
CA ALA A 724 5.73 -41.06 -0.36
C ALA A 724 6.80 -41.27 0.73
N SER A 725 6.37 -41.70 1.93
CA SER A 725 7.23 -42.54 2.77
C SER A 725 6.40 -43.62 3.47
N ASP A 726 6.83 -44.87 3.27
CA ASP A 726 6.48 -46.02 4.07
C ASP A 726 7.18 -45.88 5.43
N ASP A 727 6.44 -45.84 6.54
CA ASP A 727 6.69 -46.74 7.68
C ASP A 727 5.71 -46.49 8.83
N ALA A 728 5.18 -47.60 9.34
CA ALA A 728 4.18 -47.66 10.38
C ALA A 728 4.84 -47.58 11.77
N TYR A 729 4.74 -46.45 12.48
CA TYR A 729 4.73 -46.39 13.96
C TYR A 729 4.35 -44.96 14.41
N MET A 730 3.64 -44.85 15.55
CA MET A 730 3.37 -43.63 16.37
C MET A 730 2.00 -42.93 16.19
N GLN A 731 1.04 -43.28 17.06
CA GLN A 731 -0.29 -42.66 17.19
C GLN A 731 -0.38 -41.68 18.38
N HIS A 732 0.21 -40.49 18.31
CA HIS A 732 0.04 -39.45 19.34
C HIS A 732 -0.53 -38.14 18.78
N LYS A 733 -1.42 -37.50 19.56
CA LYS A 733 -2.04 -36.20 19.25
C LYS A 733 -1.21 -35.09 19.90
N TYR A 734 -0.81 -34.09 19.12
CA TYR A 734 -0.10 -32.91 19.63
C TYR A 734 -1.03 -31.70 19.72
N LYS A 735 -0.78 -30.81 20.67
CA LYS A 735 -1.33 -29.45 20.68
C LYS A 735 -0.25 -28.49 20.19
N VAL A 736 -0.54 -27.75 19.12
CA VAL A 736 0.34 -26.69 18.60
C VAL A 736 -0.20 -25.34 19.04
N PHE A 737 0.67 -24.50 19.59
CA PHE A 737 0.38 -23.11 19.93
C PHE A 737 1.27 -22.17 19.11
N ILE A 738 0.70 -21.02 18.74
CA ILE A 738 1.38 -19.95 18.02
C ILE A 738 1.53 -18.78 18.99
N TRP A 739 2.74 -18.25 19.14
CA TRP A 739 3.01 -17.07 19.96
C TRP A 739 3.71 -15.97 19.17
N ASP A 740 3.55 -14.74 19.64
CA ASP A 740 4.41 -13.61 19.29
C ASP A 740 5.78 -13.72 20.02
N ASN A 741 6.72 -12.83 19.69
CA ASN A 741 8.03 -12.73 20.35
C ASN A 741 7.96 -12.28 21.82
N SER A 742 6.80 -11.82 22.30
CA SER A 742 6.54 -11.47 23.70
C SER A 742 5.88 -12.62 24.49
N MET A 743 5.77 -13.80 23.88
CA MET A 743 5.09 -14.99 24.40
C MET A 743 3.60 -14.81 24.71
N HIS A 744 2.91 -13.89 24.03
CA HIS A 744 1.44 -13.83 24.04
C HIS A 744 0.86 -14.88 23.08
N PRO A 745 -0.07 -15.74 23.55
CA PRO A 745 -0.68 -16.77 22.72
C PRO A 745 -1.65 -16.16 21.72
N LEU A 746 -1.44 -16.42 20.42
CA LEU A 746 -2.16 -15.78 19.31
C LEU A 746 -3.38 -16.58 18.80
N GLY A 747 -3.66 -17.80 19.31
CA GLY A 747 -4.83 -18.57 18.86
C GLY A 747 -4.90 -20.03 19.31
N ARG A 748 -6.09 -20.65 19.17
CA ARG A 748 -6.50 -21.96 19.74
C ARG A 748 -5.65 -23.17 19.27
N SER A 749 -5.54 -24.17 20.16
CA SER A 749 -4.88 -25.45 19.92
C SER A 749 -5.51 -26.27 18.78
N PHE A 750 -4.72 -26.69 17.81
CA PHE A 750 -5.13 -27.66 16.78
C PHE A 750 -4.65 -29.07 17.13
N LYS A 751 -5.41 -30.09 16.70
CA LYS A 751 -5.00 -31.51 16.74
C LYS A 751 -4.41 -31.89 15.38
N ALA A 752 -3.09 -32.02 15.29
CA ALA A 752 -2.43 -32.54 14.09
C ALA A 752 -2.21 -34.06 14.18
N LYS A 753 -2.22 -34.76 13.04
CA LYS A 753 -1.77 -36.16 12.94
C LYS A 753 -0.29 -36.17 12.56
N ALA A 754 0.47 -37.12 13.08
CA ALA A 754 1.91 -37.26 12.80
C ALA A 754 2.22 -37.59 11.33
N SER A 755 1.23 -37.95 10.51
CA SER A 755 1.39 -38.10 9.04
C SER A 755 1.65 -36.78 8.32
N ASP A 756 1.48 -35.65 9.01
CA ASP A 756 1.56 -34.31 8.44
C ASP A 756 2.87 -33.59 8.83
N PHE A 757 3.90 -34.33 9.27
CA PHE A 757 5.22 -33.82 9.69
C PHE A 757 6.38 -34.54 9.02
#